data_AF-A0A954HTZ9-F1
#
_entry.id   AF-A0A954HTZ9-F1
#
_cell.length_a   1.000
_cell.length_b   1.000
_cell.length_c   1.000
_cell.angle_alpha   90.00
_cell.angle_beta   90.00
_cell.angle_gamma   90.00
#
_symmetry.space_group_name_H-M   'P 1'
#
loop_
_entity.id
_entity.type
_entity.pdbx_description
1 polymer ?
#
loop_
_entity_poly.entity_id
_entity_poly.type
_entity_poly.pdbx_seq_one_letter_code
_entity_poly.pdbx_strand_id
1 'polypeptide(L)'
;ETNFTIEGTPTDNSTVFSYAVSGEADELVLIVKVDGGIRLRLNGGSNLDSGTLYPQLFDGDQHHLAVSWDNANGDVALYLDGELIETFTGYESGTTISGSGADGFLTLGQRQGSQGGGFSSSDAFQGTLYDVRIWDEVRSEAEISLNYQQKFNSGSLPSGLVADWQMDGFNGSNEVVDVVSGNNLTIGHAGGGGFVSSTPVEDLHISENASDGTTVGYVVPSDPDAPQDLVSDGQFLEADTGSWTDYTQGQAFGAWTVESGAVSHTSQYDSPSGGVGLELQRVDGEFPSAITQTLTTEVGRQYQLIFNMTGNFSGGDPVKHLVASAGGVSANFSVTDTSTNGDVYEPRTLTFTADSTSTVLRFASGADDGWAAVITDVRVIEIPQAVSTILNNDSTLSYDAGTGKFYKVVSTGVDFATATSNANADSLKGIGGQLVTIRSEYENELIRSLTSEFGGNYHLGATDASTEGAWNWIDNGAESDRFWNGAAAGSAPSDAYANWYAGEPNDAGGGEDYAVFVSSTGLWADANGSDVIGYVIEWDAGEVLSNFTFRLTDDAGGRFGIDSNTGEITVADGSLLDYENATSHNVTVEVTDAVGNTYSEVMTITVDNLAETTQSIPVSTQNVTEDGTLTFSSGSGNAISVSDTLGSSDTQLQVFLSVDNGTLTLFQTTGLSIPGGADGSSFMTIQGTESAINAALEGITYSPGANYNGSDTLTVTTSMGAGLEGYYTFEGGTAVDQSVGVSQDGVLAGNTTTVIDGSRGEVLSLDGTDDYVSVSGRFGDPTQVTLAAWVNVDAADTNGSHVISLGNSVVLGVDRP
;
A
#
# COMPACT_ATOMS: atom_id res chain seq x y z
N GLU A 1 0.03 -13.70 -7.83
CA GLU A 1 0.40 -12.31 -8.11
C GLU A 1 1.40 -11.84 -7.07
N THR A 2 2.32 -10.94 -7.41
CA THR A 2 3.35 -10.46 -6.48
C THR A 2 3.76 -9.03 -6.78
N ASN A 3 3.72 -8.17 -5.76
CA ASN A 3 4.32 -6.84 -5.76
C ASN A 3 5.72 -6.88 -5.15
N PHE A 4 6.71 -6.35 -5.85
CA PHE A 4 8.10 -6.39 -5.41
C PHE A 4 8.97 -5.29 -6.00
N THR A 5 10.12 -5.03 -5.38
CA THR A 5 11.24 -4.28 -5.96
C THR A 5 12.45 -5.20 -6.07
N ILE A 6 13.26 -5.05 -7.12
CA ILE A 6 14.62 -5.61 -7.20
C ILE A 6 15.55 -4.43 -7.52
N GLU A 7 16.52 -4.17 -6.65
CA GLU A 7 17.45 -3.08 -6.85
C GLU A 7 18.66 -3.53 -7.68
N GLY A 8 18.74 -3.01 -8.90
CA GLY A 8 19.86 -3.26 -9.81
C GLY A 8 19.82 -4.65 -10.46
N THR A 9 20.65 -4.83 -11.49
CA THR A 9 20.68 -6.10 -12.23
C THR A 9 21.24 -7.21 -11.34
N PRO A 10 20.46 -8.28 -11.05
CA PRO A 10 20.93 -9.37 -10.21
C PRO A 10 22.08 -10.12 -10.90
N THR A 11 22.93 -10.79 -10.12
CA THR A 11 24.03 -11.62 -10.64
C THR A 11 23.61 -13.04 -10.99
N ASP A 12 22.49 -13.47 -10.43
CA ASP A 12 21.89 -14.80 -10.53
C ASP A 12 20.37 -14.68 -10.72
N ASN A 13 19.65 -15.80 -10.83
CA ASN A 13 18.19 -15.75 -10.95
C ASN A 13 17.54 -15.41 -9.61
N SER A 14 16.41 -14.71 -9.64
CA SER A 14 15.63 -14.34 -8.46
C SER A 14 14.34 -15.16 -8.40
N THR A 15 14.23 -16.07 -7.42
CA THR A 15 13.01 -16.88 -7.23
C THR A 15 11.99 -16.13 -6.39
N VAL A 16 10.93 -15.64 -7.03
CA VAL A 16 9.87 -14.87 -6.35
C VAL A 16 9.14 -15.77 -5.35
N PHE A 17 8.67 -16.93 -5.79
CA PHE A 17 8.12 -17.96 -4.92
C PHE A 17 8.36 -19.37 -5.47
N SER A 18 8.36 -20.35 -4.57
CA SER A 18 8.35 -21.77 -4.89
C SER A 18 7.39 -22.53 -3.97
N TYR A 19 6.64 -23.45 -4.53
CA TYR A 19 5.76 -24.37 -3.84
C TYR A 19 6.19 -25.80 -4.15
N ALA A 20 6.35 -26.60 -3.09
CA ALA A 20 6.85 -27.96 -3.16
C ALA A 20 5.92 -28.91 -2.39
N VAL A 21 5.85 -30.15 -2.86
CA VAL A 21 5.13 -31.25 -2.21
C VAL A 21 6.06 -32.42 -1.92
N SER A 22 5.60 -33.42 -1.15
CA SER A 22 6.42 -34.59 -0.86
C SER A 22 6.85 -35.32 -2.14
N GLY A 23 8.11 -35.18 -2.52
CA GLY A 23 8.72 -35.86 -3.67
C GLY A 23 8.81 -35.03 -4.94
N GLU A 24 8.26 -33.81 -4.96
CA GLU A 24 8.39 -32.84 -6.06
C GLU A 24 8.70 -31.45 -5.50
N ALA A 25 9.87 -30.92 -5.86
CA ALA A 25 10.37 -29.65 -5.34
C ALA A 25 9.97 -28.45 -6.21
N ASP A 26 9.62 -28.70 -7.47
CA ASP A 26 9.22 -27.70 -8.45
C ASP A 26 7.72 -27.90 -8.84
N GLU A 27 6.84 -28.05 -7.84
CA GLU A 27 5.39 -28.21 -8.07
C GLU A 27 4.79 -26.93 -8.66
N LEU A 28 5.20 -25.76 -8.16
CA LEU A 28 4.97 -24.46 -8.80
C LEU A 28 6.12 -23.50 -8.45
N VAL A 29 6.79 -22.92 -9.43
CA VAL A 29 7.91 -22.00 -9.21
C VAL A 29 7.87 -20.84 -10.19
N LEU A 30 8.01 -19.61 -9.68
CA LEU A 30 8.15 -18.39 -10.47
C LEU A 30 9.52 -17.77 -10.24
N ILE A 31 10.24 -17.52 -11.33
CA ILE A 31 11.61 -17.02 -11.31
C ILE A 31 11.73 -15.85 -12.28
N VAL A 32 12.32 -14.74 -11.81
CA VAL A 32 12.84 -13.67 -12.68
C VAL A 32 14.30 -14.00 -12.97
N LYS A 33 14.61 -14.25 -14.24
CA LYS A 33 15.95 -14.61 -14.70
C LYS A 33 16.85 -13.38 -14.71
N VAL A 34 18.16 -13.61 -14.61
CA VAL A 34 19.21 -12.57 -14.62
C VAL A 34 19.15 -11.61 -15.84
N ASP A 35 18.52 -12.03 -16.93
CA ASP A 35 18.35 -11.26 -18.17
C ASP A 35 16.99 -10.54 -18.27
N GLY A 36 16.17 -10.58 -17.21
CA GLY A 36 14.81 -10.02 -17.19
C GLY A 36 13.75 -10.97 -17.77
N GLY A 37 14.12 -12.19 -18.18
CA GLY A 37 13.13 -13.18 -18.62
C GLY A 37 12.34 -13.75 -17.44
N ILE A 38 11.05 -14.00 -17.61
CA ILE A 38 10.19 -14.63 -16.60
C ILE A 38 10.15 -16.14 -16.88
N ARG A 39 10.34 -16.96 -15.84
CA ARG A 39 10.28 -18.42 -15.91
C ARG A 39 9.22 -18.97 -14.97
N LEU A 40 8.30 -19.75 -15.54
CA LEU A 40 7.34 -20.57 -14.81
C LEU A 40 7.76 -22.06 -14.88
N ARG A 41 7.62 -22.76 -13.76
CA ARG A 41 7.67 -24.23 -13.69
C ARG A 41 6.44 -24.74 -12.95
N LEU A 42 5.84 -25.81 -13.45
CA LEU A 42 4.66 -26.43 -12.86
C LEU A 42 4.78 -27.96 -12.91
N ASN A 43 4.36 -28.66 -11.83
CA ASN A 43 4.28 -30.12 -11.72
C ASN A 43 5.59 -30.87 -12.10
N GLY A 44 6.76 -30.33 -11.70
CA GLY A 44 8.07 -30.89 -12.06
C GLY A 44 8.40 -30.84 -13.56
N GLY A 45 7.58 -30.13 -14.34
CA GLY A 45 7.63 -30.03 -15.79
C GLY A 45 8.81 -29.24 -16.35
N SER A 46 8.80 -29.06 -17.68
CA SER A 46 9.79 -28.25 -18.38
C SER A 46 9.65 -26.76 -18.06
N ASN A 47 10.73 -26.00 -18.16
CA ASN A 47 10.66 -24.54 -18.03
C ASN A 47 9.78 -23.93 -19.13
N LEU A 48 8.86 -23.05 -18.72
CA LEU A 48 8.23 -22.08 -19.60
C LEU A 48 8.93 -20.73 -19.40
N ASP A 49 9.67 -20.28 -20.41
CA ASP A 49 10.38 -19.01 -20.40
C ASP A 49 9.62 -17.99 -21.27
N SER A 50 9.52 -16.75 -20.79
CA SER A 50 9.03 -15.63 -21.59
C SER A 50 9.86 -15.44 -22.88
N GLY A 51 9.19 -15.14 -23.99
CA GLY A 51 9.83 -14.82 -25.25
C GLY A 51 10.45 -13.41 -25.26
N THR A 52 9.91 -12.52 -24.42
CA THR A 52 10.40 -11.15 -24.21
C THR A 52 11.16 -11.04 -22.89
N LEU A 53 12.13 -10.11 -22.84
CA LEU A 53 12.90 -9.79 -21.63
C LEU A 53 12.38 -8.48 -21.04
N TYR A 54 12.27 -8.43 -19.72
CA TYR A 54 11.74 -7.30 -18.94
C TYR A 54 12.80 -6.77 -17.96
N PRO A 55 13.89 -6.14 -18.46
CA PRO A 55 14.96 -5.63 -17.60
C PRO A 55 14.51 -4.47 -16.70
N GLN A 56 13.34 -3.86 -16.96
CA GLN A 56 12.75 -2.86 -16.08
C GLN A 56 12.46 -3.41 -14.69
N LEU A 57 12.23 -4.72 -14.53
CA LEU A 57 12.05 -5.37 -13.22
C LEU A 57 13.20 -5.15 -12.22
N PHE A 58 14.31 -4.53 -12.64
CA PHE A 58 15.54 -4.28 -11.88
C PHE A 58 15.85 -2.80 -11.68
N ASP A 59 14.91 -1.90 -11.99
CA ASP A 59 15.13 -0.44 -11.92
C ASP A 59 15.04 0.13 -10.49
N GLY A 60 14.62 -0.69 -9.52
CA GLY A 60 14.43 -0.30 -8.12
C GLY A 60 13.02 0.25 -7.83
N ASP A 61 12.19 0.44 -8.85
CA ASP A 61 10.78 0.78 -8.69
C ASP A 61 9.96 -0.48 -8.36
N GLN A 62 8.79 -0.25 -7.77
CA GLN A 62 7.87 -1.33 -7.42
C GLN A 62 7.16 -1.82 -8.68
N HIS A 63 7.21 -3.14 -8.91
CA HIS A 63 6.50 -3.80 -9.98
C HIS A 63 5.51 -4.83 -9.46
N HIS A 64 4.45 -5.05 -10.24
CA HIS A 64 3.52 -6.16 -10.06
C HIS A 64 3.75 -7.21 -11.14
N LEU A 65 3.97 -8.46 -10.74
CA LEU A 65 4.05 -9.60 -11.65
C LEU A 65 2.91 -10.59 -11.35
N ALA A 66 2.10 -10.89 -12.36
CA ALA A 66 1.05 -11.90 -12.26
C ALA A 66 1.18 -12.99 -13.32
N VAL A 67 0.75 -14.19 -12.94
CA VAL A 67 0.70 -15.37 -13.80
C VAL A 67 -0.64 -16.06 -13.57
N SER A 68 -1.41 -16.26 -14.61
CA SER A 68 -2.59 -17.12 -14.58
C SER A 68 -2.32 -18.41 -15.37
N TRP A 69 -2.87 -19.54 -14.91
CA TRP A 69 -2.74 -20.83 -15.57
C TRP A 69 -4.05 -21.60 -15.52
N ASP A 70 -4.57 -22.02 -16.68
CA ASP A 70 -5.72 -22.91 -16.80
C ASP A 70 -5.25 -24.33 -17.10
N ASN A 71 -5.69 -25.28 -16.28
CA ASN A 71 -5.34 -26.68 -16.46
C ASN A 71 -6.06 -27.35 -17.63
N ALA A 72 -7.21 -26.85 -18.10
CA ALA A 72 -7.99 -27.52 -19.14
C ALA A 72 -7.20 -27.56 -20.45
N ASN A 73 -6.69 -26.41 -20.88
CA ASN A 73 -5.91 -26.27 -22.11
C ASN A 73 -4.42 -26.02 -21.86
N GLY A 74 -3.99 -25.82 -20.61
CA GLY A 74 -2.62 -25.42 -20.28
C GLY A 74 -2.32 -23.99 -20.71
N ASP A 75 -3.34 -23.12 -20.68
CA ASP A 75 -3.20 -21.73 -21.09
C ASP A 75 -2.53 -20.95 -19.96
N VAL A 76 -1.50 -20.17 -20.29
CA VAL A 76 -0.76 -19.33 -19.34
C VAL A 76 -0.84 -17.89 -19.83
N ALA A 77 -1.13 -16.94 -18.94
CA ALA A 77 -0.96 -15.52 -19.21
C ALA A 77 0.00 -14.90 -18.18
N LEU A 78 0.92 -14.09 -18.67
CA LEU A 78 1.86 -13.30 -17.87
C LEU A 78 1.44 -11.83 -17.93
N TYR A 79 1.44 -11.15 -16.79
CA TYR A 79 1.11 -9.74 -16.68
C TYR A 79 2.22 -9.01 -15.92
N LEU A 80 2.53 -7.79 -16.34
CA LEU A 80 3.46 -6.89 -15.66
C LEU A 80 2.79 -5.54 -15.46
N ASP A 81 2.79 -5.04 -14.23
CA ASP A 81 2.22 -3.75 -13.83
C ASP A 81 0.77 -3.58 -14.29
N GLY A 82 -0.02 -4.66 -14.16
CA GLY A 82 -1.42 -4.70 -14.56
C GLY A 82 -1.68 -4.97 -16.05
N GLU A 83 -0.65 -4.96 -16.91
CA GLU A 83 -0.80 -5.18 -18.36
C GLU A 83 -0.47 -6.62 -18.78
N LEU A 84 -1.23 -7.19 -19.72
CA LEU A 84 -0.92 -8.48 -20.32
C LEU A 84 0.32 -8.38 -21.20
N ILE A 85 1.36 -9.16 -20.88
CA ILE A 85 2.65 -9.12 -21.60
C ILE A 85 2.89 -10.33 -22.48
N GLU A 86 2.40 -11.53 -22.11
CA GLU A 86 2.60 -12.73 -22.92
C GLU A 86 1.59 -13.84 -22.61
N THR A 87 1.23 -14.65 -23.60
CA THR A 87 0.36 -15.82 -23.43
C THR A 87 0.96 -17.08 -24.05
N PHE A 88 0.74 -18.22 -23.42
CA PHE A 88 1.11 -19.55 -23.90
C PHE A 88 -0.09 -20.49 -23.85
N THR A 89 -0.04 -21.58 -24.61
CA THR A 89 -1.11 -22.60 -24.64
C THR A 89 -0.48 -23.99 -24.57
N GLY A 90 -1.16 -24.95 -23.93
CA GLY A 90 -0.70 -26.34 -23.85
C GLY A 90 0.35 -26.63 -22.78
N TYR A 91 0.71 -25.67 -21.94
CA TYR A 91 1.69 -25.86 -20.87
C TYR A 91 1.08 -26.65 -19.71
N GLU A 92 1.61 -27.85 -19.46
CA GLU A 92 1.14 -28.77 -18.42
C GLU A 92 -0.39 -29.02 -18.46
N SER A 93 -0.99 -29.04 -19.66
CA SER A 93 -2.43 -29.29 -19.86
C SER A 93 -2.88 -30.63 -19.27
N GLY A 94 -4.05 -30.61 -18.61
CA GLY A 94 -4.70 -31.75 -17.96
C GLY A 94 -4.07 -32.16 -16.63
N THR A 95 -3.12 -31.38 -16.11
CA THR A 95 -2.50 -31.63 -14.81
C THR A 95 -3.23 -30.90 -13.68
N THR A 96 -2.81 -31.13 -12.45
CA THR A 96 -3.33 -30.44 -11.26
C THR A 96 -2.15 -30.10 -10.37
N ILE A 97 -2.14 -28.90 -9.81
CA ILE A 97 -1.20 -28.55 -8.74
C ILE A 97 -1.58 -29.39 -7.51
N SER A 98 -0.64 -30.20 -7.06
CA SER A 98 -0.78 -31.19 -5.99
C SER A 98 -0.54 -30.58 -4.62
N GLY A 99 -0.85 -31.34 -3.56
CA GLY A 99 -0.63 -30.93 -2.18
C GLY A 99 -1.90 -30.38 -1.54
N SER A 100 -2.29 -30.96 -0.41
CA SER A 100 -3.39 -30.47 0.42
C SER A 100 -3.00 -30.56 1.89
N GLY A 101 -3.32 -29.54 2.67
CA GLY A 101 -2.91 -29.46 4.07
C GLY A 101 -1.40 -29.50 4.25
N ALA A 102 -0.90 -30.35 5.15
CA ALA A 102 0.51 -30.40 5.54
C ALA A 102 1.49 -30.95 4.47
N ASP A 103 1.01 -31.35 3.30
CA ASP A 103 1.85 -31.88 2.21
C ASP A 103 2.37 -30.78 1.27
N GLY A 104 1.76 -29.59 1.27
CA GLY A 104 2.22 -28.44 0.49
C GLY A 104 3.14 -27.54 1.32
N PHE A 105 4.22 -27.04 0.73
CA PHE A 105 5.13 -26.08 1.38
C PHE A 105 5.43 -24.92 0.42
N LEU A 106 4.82 -23.76 0.68
CA LEU A 106 5.09 -22.52 -0.03
C LEU A 106 6.29 -21.82 0.62
N THR A 107 7.21 -21.31 -0.19
CA THR A 107 8.36 -20.52 0.23
C THR A 107 8.48 -19.30 -0.67
N LEU A 108 8.54 -18.12 -0.07
CA LEU A 108 8.83 -16.88 -0.80
C LEU A 108 10.34 -16.61 -0.77
N GLY A 109 10.86 -16.07 -1.87
CA GLY A 109 12.24 -15.60 -1.97
C GLY A 109 13.33 -16.66 -2.07
N GLN A 110 12.97 -17.95 -2.05
CA GLN A 110 13.92 -19.06 -2.21
C GLN A 110 13.32 -20.15 -3.09
N ARG A 111 14.17 -20.76 -3.93
CA ARG A 111 13.82 -21.98 -4.64
C ARG A 111 14.07 -23.21 -3.79
N GLN A 112 13.04 -24.01 -3.61
CA GLN A 112 13.13 -25.29 -2.91
C GLN A 112 13.87 -26.35 -3.76
N GLY A 113 14.89 -26.98 -3.18
CA GLY A 113 15.49 -28.21 -3.71
C GLY A 113 14.89 -29.48 -3.10
N SER A 114 14.15 -29.30 -2.01
CA SER A 114 13.31 -30.26 -1.31
C SER A 114 12.26 -29.49 -0.52
N GLN A 115 11.14 -30.10 -0.16
CA GLN A 115 10.11 -29.46 0.66
C GLN A 115 10.70 -28.76 1.91
N GLY A 116 10.53 -27.44 2.02
CA GLY A 116 11.03 -26.59 3.09
C GLY A 116 12.55 -26.41 3.17
N GLY A 117 13.31 -26.74 2.13
CA GLY A 117 14.77 -26.63 2.17
C GLY A 117 15.48 -26.88 0.84
N GLY A 118 16.78 -27.20 0.91
CA GLY A 118 17.61 -27.38 -0.28
C GLY A 118 17.85 -26.07 -1.05
N PHE A 119 17.78 -24.93 -0.37
CA PHE A 119 17.95 -23.60 -0.93
C PHE A 119 19.35 -23.38 -1.52
N SER A 120 19.43 -22.64 -2.61
CA SER A 120 20.68 -22.23 -3.26
C SER A 120 20.76 -20.70 -3.27
N SER A 121 21.93 -20.16 -2.93
CA SER A 121 22.16 -18.70 -3.00
C SER A 121 22.04 -18.15 -4.42
N SER A 122 22.24 -18.99 -5.45
CA SER A 122 22.13 -18.61 -6.86
C SER A 122 20.69 -18.56 -7.40
N ASP A 123 19.70 -18.88 -6.57
CA ASP A 123 18.29 -18.80 -6.93
C ASP A 123 17.53 -17.91 -5.91
N ALA A 124 18.25 -17.24 -5.00
CA ALA A 124 17.66 -16.44 -3.94
C ALA A 124 17.17 -15.10 -4.49
N PHE A 125 15.96 -14.72 -4.10
CA PHE A 125 15.43 -13.39 -4.36
C PHE A 125 16.21 -12.34 -3.57
N GLN A 126 16.58 -11.26 -4.25
CA GLN A 126 17.25 -10.10 -3.67
C GLN A 126 16.43 -8.87 -4.02
N GLY A 127 15.67 -8.36 -3.06
CA GLY A 127 14.70 -7.30 -3.28
C GLY A 127 13.72 -7.17 -2.12
N THR A 128 12.69 -6.34 -2.28
CA THR A 128 11.61 -6.19 -1.30
C THR A 128 10.34 -6.82 -1.85
N LEU A 129 9.65 -7.64 -1.06
CA LEU A 129 8.29 -8.11 -1.36
C LEU A 129 7.30 -7.23 -0.58
N TYR A 130 6.26 -6.76 -1.25
CA TYR A 130 5.23 -5.91 -0.64
C TYR A 130 3.92 -6.66 -0.46
N ASP A 131 3.52 -7.47 -1.44
CA ASP A 131 2.21 -8.13 -1.42
C ASP A 131 2.25 -9.39 -2.28
N VAL A 132 1.75 -10.51 -1.77
CA VAL A 132 1.67 -11.78 -2.51
C VAL A 132 0.28 -12.38 -2.40
N ARG A 133 -0.35 -12.62 -3.55
CA ARG A 133 -1.72 -13.16 -3.65
C ARG A 133 -1.77 -14.46 -4.43
N ILE A 134 -2.58 -15.40 -3.96
CA ILE A 134 -2.88 -16.65 -4.65
C ILE A 134 -4.39 -16.78 -4.82
N TRP A 135 -4.80 -17.16 -6.02
CA TRP A 135 -6.19 -17.43 -6.38
C TRP A 135 -6.34 -18.88 -6.82
N ASP A 136 -7.52 -19.47 -6.61
CA ASP A 136 -7.86 -20.80 -7.13
C ASP A 136 -8.59 -20.75 -8.47
N GLU A 137 -8.60 -19.57 -9.10
CA GLU A 137 -9.20 -19.30 -10.40
C GLU A 137 -8.27 -18.50 -11.33
N VAL A 138 -8.59 -18.55 -12.62
CA VAL A 138 -7.90 -17.77 -13.65
C VAL A 138 -8.45 -16.35 -13.62
N ARG A 139 -7.59 -15.39 -13.27
CA ARG A 139 -7.92 -13.96 -13.29
C ARG A 139 -7.88 -13.42 -14.72
N SER A 140 -8.88 -12.62 -15.09
CA SER A 140 -8.94 -11.91 -16.37
C SER A 140 -7.97 -10.73 -16.40
N GLU A 141 -7.64 -10.26 -17.60
CA GLU A 141 -6.79 -9.08 -17.78
C GLU A 141 -7.36 -7.84 -17.09
N ALA A 142 -8.68 -7.62 -17.20
CA ALA A 142 -9.37 -6.51 -16.54
C ALA A 142 -9.26 -6.59 -15.01
N GLU A 143 -9.39 -7.80 -14.44
CA GLU A 143 -9.26 -7.99 -13.00
C GLU A 143 -7.82 -7.78 -12.50
N ILE A 144 -6.81 -8.21 -13.27
CA ILE A 144 -5.42 -7.95 -12.93
C ILE A 144 -5.12 -6.46 -13.03
N SER A 145 -5.51 -5.81 -14.12
CA SER A 145 -5.32 -4.37 -14.36
C SER A 145 -6.03 -3.50 -13.32
N LEU A 146 -7.20 -3.90 -12.84
CA LEU A 146 -7.93 -3.16 -11.81
C LEU A 146 -7.29 -3.31 -10.42
N ASN A 147 -6.78 -4.50 -10.08
CA ASN A 147 -6.44 -4.85 -8.70
C ASN A 147 -4.92 -4.84 -8.40
N TYR A 148 -4.04 -4.70 -9.40
CA TYR A 148 -2.60 -4.90 -9.20
C TYR A 148 -1.98 -3.95 -8.15
N GLN A 149 -2.51 -2.72 -8.05
CA GLN A 149 -2.12 -1.74 -7.03
C GLN A 149 -3.04 -1.73 -5.80
N GLN A 150 -4.22 -2.36 -5.90
CA GLN A 150 -5.21 -2.31 -4.83
C GLN A 150 -4.79 -3.20 -3.68
N LYS A 151 -4.79 -2.70 -2.45
CA LYS A 151 -4.62 -3.51 -1.22
C LYS A 151 -5.97 -4.06 -0.75
N PHE A 152 -6.06 -5.35 -0.43
CA PHE A 152 -7.32 -5.99 -0.02
C PHE A 152 -7.49 -6.06 1.50
N ASN A 153 -8.54 -5.46 2.04
CA ASN A 153 -8.77 -5.50 3.48
C ASN A 153 -9.49 -6.81 3.87
N SER A 154 -9.17 -7.37 5.05
CA SER A 154 -9.73 -8.64 5.57
C SER A 154 -11.27 -8.67 5.69
N GLY A 155 -11.94 -7.52 5.65
CA GLY A 155 -13.40 -7.38 5.67
C GLY A 155 -14.11 -7.41 4.31
N SER A 156 -13.37 -7.36 3.19
CA SER A 156 -13.93 -7.30 1.83
C SER A 156 -13.01 -7.99 0.83
N LEU A 157 -12.88 -9.30 0.96
CA LEU A 157 -12.01 -10.11 0.12
C LEU A 157 -12.78 -10.64 -1.11
N PRO A 158 -12.22 -10.55 -2.32
CA PRO A 158 -12.85 -11.09 -3.51
C PRO A 158 -13.03 -12.63 -3.46
N SER A 159 -14.01 -13.15 -4.18
CA SER A 159 -14.21 -14.61 -4.33
C SER A 159 -13.04 -15.26 -5.07
N GLY A 160 -12.65 -16.47 -4.66
CA GLY A 160 -11.55 -17.21 -5.29
C GLY A 160 -10.15 -16.80 -4.82
N LEU A 161 -10.04 -15.75 -3.99
CA LEU A 161 -8.80 -15.41 -3.32
C LEU A 161 -8.52 -16.47 -2.24
N VAL A 162 -7.38 -17.14 -2.34
CA VAL A 162 -6.96 -18.24 -1.45
C VAL A 162 -6.11 -17.73 -0.31
N ALA A 163 -5.18 -16.82 -0.62
CA ALA A 163 -4.28 -16.21 0.35
C ALA A 163 -3.83 -14.83 -0.12
N ASP A 164 -3.64 -13.92 0.83
CA ASP A 164 -3.07 -12.59 0.58
C ASP A 164 -2.15 -12.19 1.75
N TRP A 165 -0.86 -12.03 1.44
CA TRP A 165 0.19 -11.64 2.38
C TRP A 165 0.70 -10.24 2.03
N GLN A 166 0.27 -9.22 2.78
CA GLN A 166 0.48 -7.80 2.46
C GLN A 166 1.77 -7.19 3.04
N MET A 167 2.66 -8.03 3.60
CA MET A 167 4.01 -7.72 4.12
C MET A 167 4.12 -6.47 5.02
N ASP A 168 2.98 -5.97 5.52
CA ASP A 168 2.77 -4.74 6.28
C ASP A 168 2.67 -5.01 7.79
N GLY A 169 2.46 -6.28 8.17
CA GLY A 169 2.21 -6.75 9.53
C GLY A 169 3.38 -7.48 10.20
N PHE A 170 4.64 -7.13 9.92
CA PHE A 170 5.80 -7.71 10.62
C PHE A 170 5.82 -7.28 12.11
N ASN A 171 5.01 -7.96 12.92
CA ASN A 171 4.72 -7.67 14.32
C ASN A 171 5.63 -8.42 15.31
N GLY A 172 6.79 -8.90 14.85
CA GLY A 172 7.72 -9.69 15.67
C GLY A 172 7.34 -11.14 15.90
N SER A 173 6.17 -11.59 15.41
CA SER A 173 6.02 -13.00 15.12
C SER A 173 6.98 -13.34 13.98
N ASN A 174 7.61 -14.52 14.02
CA ASN A 174 8.30 -15.03 12.85
C ASN A 174 7.27 -15.39 11.75
N GLU A 175 6.17 -14.65 11.59
CA GLU A 175 5.05 -14.96 10.73
C GLU A 175 4.59 -13.72 9.94
N VAL A 176 4.28 -13.89 8.66
CA VAL A 176 3.54 -12.92 7.84
C VAL A 176 2.09 -13.40 7.79
N VAL A 177 1.15 -12.54 8.20
CA VAL A 177 -0.26 -12.89 8.31
C VAL A 177 -0.89 -12.97 6.93
N ASP A 178 -1.63 -14.06 6.69
CA ASP A 178 -2.57 -14.17 5.57
C ASP A 178 -3.90 -13.55 5.97
N VAL A 179 -4.31 -12.49 5.27
CA VAL A 179 -5.56 -11.78 5.59
C VAL A 179 -6.83 -12.53 5.17
N VAL A 180 -6.69 -13.65 4.46
CA VAL A 180 -7.80 -14.43 3.88
C VAL A 180 -8.13 -15.67 4.71
N SER A 181 -7.18 -16.59 4.84
CA SER A 181 -7.43 -17.94 5.33
C SER A 181 -6.62 -18.31 6.57
N GLY A 182 -5.75 -17.42 7.03
CA GLY A 182 -4.84 -17.64 8.17
C GLY A 182 -3.67 -18.57 7.86
N ASN A 183 -3.33 -18.79 6.59
CA ASN A 183 -2.14 -19.51 6.14
C ASN A 183 -0.88 -18.63 6.31
N ASN A 184 -0.53 -18.30 7.55
CA ASN A 184 0.60 -17.41 7.82
C ASN A 184 1.93 -18.02 7.33
N LEU A 185 2.81 -17.19 6.74
CA LEU A 185 4.14 -17.61 6.30
C LEU A 185 5.13 -17.48 7.45
N THR A 186 5.88 -18.52 7.78
CA THR A 186 6.97 -18.40 8.76
C THR A 186 8.26 -17.84 8.15
N ILE A 187 8.87 -16.84 8.78
CA ILE A 187 10.16 -16.26 8.39
C ILE A 187 11.30 -17.23 8.71
N GLY A 188 12.14 -17.56 7.72
CA GLY A 188 13.32 -18.40 7.87
C GLY A 188 14.63 -17.61 7.75
N HIS A 189 15.59 -17.84 8.66
CA HIS A 189 16.97 -17.31 8.62
C HIS A 189 17.12 -15.77 8.52
N ALA A 190 16.42 -15.01 9.35
CA ALA A 190 16.83 -13.63 9.61
C ALA A 190 18.15 -13.63 10.41
N GLY A 191 19.25 -13.18 9.80
CA GLY A 191 20.57 -13.14 10.43
C GLY A 191 21.41 -11.98 9.91
N GLY A 192 21.63 -10.97 10.76
CA GLY A 192 22.46 -9.79 10.52
C GLY A 192 22.45 -8.88 11.74
N GLY A 193 23.53 -8.15 12.02
CA GLY A 193 23.49 -7.08 13.01
C GLY A 193 22.52 -5.98 12.54
N GLY A 194 21.55 -5.62 13.38
CA GLY A 194 20.44 -4.72 13.01
C GLY A 194 19.04 -5.28 13.35
N PHE A 195 18.93 -6.57 13.69
CA PHE A 195 17.67 -7.16 14.14
C PHE A 195 17.62 -7.27 15.67
N VAL A 196 16.65 -6.59 16.29
CA VAL A 196 16.26 -6.76 17.70
C VAL A 196 15.07 -7.71 17.81
N SER A 197 15.03 -8.50 18.88
CA SER A 197 13.89 -9.37 19.23
C SER A 197 12.69 -8.49 19.59
N SER A 198 11.64 -8.46 18.78
CA SER A 198 10.38 -7.80 19.14
C SER A 198 9.49 -8.71 19.98
N THR A 199 8.77 -8.09 20.93
CA THR A 199 7.62 -8.66 21.64
C THR A 199 6.35 -8.16 20.95
N PRO A 200 5.29 -8.99 20.85
CA PRO A 200 4.13 -8.66 20.04
C PRO A 200 3.19 -7.68 20.74
N VAL A 201 2.81 -6.57 20.08
CA VAL A 201 1.52 -5.84 20.24
C VAL A 201 1.29 -4.99 18.96
N GLU A 202 0.04 -4.70 18.61
CA GLU A 202 -0.30 -3.44 17.93
C GLU A 202 0.15 -2.26 18.82
N ASP A 203 1.44 -1.97 18.93
CA ASP A 203 1.88 -0.83 19.74
C ASP A 203 2.61 0.19 18.86
N LEU A 204 2.15 1.43 19.01
CA LEU A 204 2.92 2.60 18.66
C LEU A 204 4.15 2.60 19.58
N HIS A 205 5.36 2.69 19.04
CA HIS A 205 6.59 2.75 19.84
C HIS A 205 7.36 4.03 19.53
N ILE A 206 8.08 4.54 20.52
CA ILE A 206 8.97 5.66 20.34
C ILE A 206 10.16 5.56 21.28
N SER A 207 11.37 5.83 20.79
CA SER A 207 12.52 5.93 21.68
C SER A 207 12.37 7.10 22.64
N GLU A 208 12.81 6.93 23.89
CA GLU A 208 12.95 8.07 24.78
C GLU A 208 13.86 9.14 24.18
N ASN A 209 13.67 10.40 24.58
CA ASN A 209 14.39 11.55 24.02
C ASN A 209 14.29 11.71 22.48
N ALA A 210 13.33 11.06 21.83
CA ALA A 210 13.06 11.28 20.41
C ALA A 210 12.87 12.78 20.11
N SER A 211 13.35 13.24 18.95
CA SER A 211 13.22 14.65 18.59
C SER A 211 11.77 15.04 18.30
N ASP A 212 11.42 16.29 18.54
CA ASP A 212 10.10 16.82 18.15
C ASP A 212 9.89 16.64 16.64
N GLY A 213 8.69 16.19 16.26
CA GLY A 213 8.33 15.84 14.88
C GLY A 213 8.67 14.42 14.46
N THR A 214 9.31 13.62 15.32
CA THR A 214 9.55 12.18 15.02
C THR A 214 8.21 11.46 14.86
N THR A 215 8.06 10.71 13.77
CA THR A 215 6.88 9.88 13.51
C THR A 215 6.84 8.69 14.48
N VAL A 216 5.67 8.49 15.09
CA VAL A 216 5.38 7.35 15.99
C VAL A 216 4.64 6.24 15.24
N GLY A 217 3.67 6.61 14.39
CA GLY A 217 2.90 5.66 13.60
C GLY A 217 1.67 6.30 12.95
N TYR A 218 0.84 5.50 12.29
CA TYR A 218 -0.34 5.97 11.56
C TYR A 218 -1.60 5.29 12.09
N VAL A 219 -2.71 6.03 12.08
CA VAL A 219 -4.05 5.49 12.34
C VAL A 219 -4.70 5.16 11.01
N VAL A 220 -5.04 3.89 10.80
CA VAL A 220 -5.76 3.44 9.60
C VAL A 220 -7.18 3.03 10.00
N PRO A 221 -8.20 3.82 9.66
CA PRO A 221 -9.59 3.46 9.89
C PRO A 221 -10.13 2.57 8.76
N SER A 222 -11.16 1.79 9.08
CA SER A 222 -11.95 1.07 8.08
C SER A 222 -13.42 1.48 8.21
N ASP A 223 -14.08 1.70 7.08
CA ASP A 223 -15.52 1.94 7.00
C ASP A 223 -16.19 0.68 6.40
N PRO A 224 -17.06 -0.01 7.15
CA PRO A 224 -17.75 -1.21 6.65
C PRO A 224 -18.83 -0.94 5.58
N ASP A 225 -19.14 0.30 5.24
CA ASP A 225 -20.25 0.66 4.33
C ASP A 225 -19.92 0.53 2.80
N ALA A 226 -19.06 -0.40 2.37
CA ALA A 226 -18.78 -0.60 0.93
C ALA A 226 -20.00 -1.23 0.19
N PRO A 227 -20.39 -0.73 -1.01
CA PRO A 227 -21.54 -1.25 -1.73
C PRO A 227 -21.30 -2.70 -2.21
N GLN A 228 -22.15 -3.65 -1.80
CA GLN A 228 -22.14 -5.02 -2.31
C GLN A 228 -23.35 -5.28 -3.22
N ASP A 229 -23.15 -6.00 -4.31
CA ASP A 229 -24.24 -6.56 -5.12
C ASP A 229 -24.82 -7.81 -4.43
N LEU A 230 -26.11 -7.79 -4.14
CA LEU A 230 -26.81 -8.85 -3.44
C LEU A 230 -27.39 -9.91 -4.38
N VAL A 231 -27.41 -9.66 -5.69
CA VAL A 231 -28.00 -10.57 -6.67
C VAL A 231 -27.00 -11.65 -7.06
N SER A 232 -27.39 -12.91 -6.88
CA SER A 232 -26.67 -14.04 -7.47
C SER A 232 -27.17 -14.33 -8.89
N ASP A 233 -26.27 -14.70 -9.80
CA ASP A 233 -26.61 -15.01 -11.21
C ASP A 233 -27.39 -13.88 -11.92
N GLY A 234 -26.99 -12.63 -11.71
CA GLY A 234 -27.60 -11.44 -12.34
C GLY A 234 -27.37 -11.33 -13.85
N GLN A 235 -26.31 -11.99 -14.35
CA GLN A 235 -25.99 -12.14 -15.78
C GLN A 235 -26.63 -13.38 -16.42
N PHE A 236 -27.34 -14.20 -15.63
CA PHE A 236 -28.02 -15.42 -16.06
C PHE A 236 -27.10 -16.48 -16.72
N LEU A 237 -25.84 -16.58 -16.30
CA LEU A 237 -24.85 -17.47 -16.89
C LEU A 237 -24.95 -18.91 -16.36
N GLU A 238 -25.41 -19.11 -15.12
CA GLU A 238 -25.47 -20.45 -14.52
C GLU A 238 -26.50 -21.38 -15.20
N ALA A 239 -27.47 -20.80 -15.90
CA ALA A 239 -28.52 -21.49 -16.63
C ALA A 239 -28.26 -21.60 -18.14
N ASP A 240 -27.15 -21.07 -18.64
CA ASP A 240 -26.91 -20.98 -20.08
C ASP A 240 -26.60 -22.35 -20.72
N THR A 241 -27.31 -22.64 -21.81
CA THR A 241 -27.10 -23.85 -22.63
C THR A 241 -26.69 -23.53 -24.06
N GLY A 242 -26.48 -22.24 -24.39
CA GLY A 242 -26.20 -21.76 -25.74
C GLY A 242 -27.38 -21.89 -26.71
N SER A 243 -28.59 -22.12 -26.21
CA SER A 243 -29.83 -22.27 -26.98
C SER A 243 -31.04 -21.92 -26.12
N TRP A 244 -32.14 -21.53 -26.77
CA TRP A 244 -33.42 -21.23 -26.12
C TRP A 244 -33.86 -22.33 -25.15
N THR A 245 -33.88 -22.02 -23.84
CA THR A 245 -34.26 -22.94 -22.78
C THR A 245 -35.42 -22.37 -21.97
N ASP A 246 -36.51 -23.13 -21.89
CA ASP A 246 -37.74 -22.69 -21.23
C ASP A 246 -37.83 -23.25 -19.81
N TYR A 247 -38.19 -22.37 -18.87
CA TYR A 247 -38.47 -22.72 -17.48
C TYR A 247 -39.92 -22.37 -17.14
N THR A 248 -40.60 -23.29 -16.48
CA THR A 248 -42.02 -23.16 -16.09
C THR A 248 -42.17 -23.01 -14.58
N GLN A 249 -43.36 -22.62 -14.14
CA GLN A 249 -43.68 -22.39 -12.73
C GLN A 249 -43.10 -23.47 -11.78
N GLY A 250 -42.38 -23.00 -10.76
CA GLY A 250 -41.77 -23.80 -9.72
C GLY A 250 -40.39 -24.38 -10.08
N GLN A 251 -39.91 -24.19 -11.31
CA GLN A 251 -38.53 -24.55 -11.68
C GLN A 251 -37.56 -23.42 -11.27
N ALA A 252 -36.36 -23.84 -10.89
CA ALA A 252 -35.24 -22.95 -10.65
C ALA A 252 -34.25 -23.00 -11.82
N PHE A 253 -33.55 -21.90 -12.04
CA PHE A 253 -32.48 -21.73 -13.02
C PHE A 253 -31.45 -20.78 -12.41
N GLY A 254 -30.25 -21.29 -12.14
CA GLY A 254 -29.31 -20.62 -11.23
C GLY A 254 -29.95 -20.32 -9.86
N ALA A 255 -29.77 -19.10 -9.38
CA ALA A 255 -30.37 -18.59 -8.14
C ALA A 255 -31.84 -18.14 -8.29
N TRP A 256 -32.40 -18.14 -9.50
CA TRP A 256 -33.74 -17.65 -9.79
C TRP A 256 -34.79 -18.76 -9.77
N THR A 257 -36.03 -18.40 -9.41
CA THR A 257 -37.20 -19.30 -9.47
C THR A 257 -38.32 -18.70 -10.29
N VAL A 258 -38.95 -19.49 -11.15
CA VAL A 258 -40.18 -19.09 -11.87
C VAL A 258 -41.37 -19.15 -10.91
N GLU A 259 -41.90 -17.98 -10.54
CA GLU A 259 -43.05 -17.85 -9.64
C GLU A 259 -44.37 -18.21 -10.36
N SER A 260 -44.53 -17.72 -11.59
CA SER A 260 -45.71 -17.95 -12.43
C SER A 260 -45.35 -17.96 -13.92
N GLY A 261 -46.20 -18.61 -14.72
CA GLY A 261 -46.05 -18.66 -16.17
C GLY A 261 -44.84 -19.46 -16.65
N ALA A 262 -44.27 -19.00 -17.76
CA ALA A 262 -43.06 -19.56 -18.36
C ALA A 262 -42.13 -18.44 -18.83
N VAL A 263 -40.83 -18.65 -18.65
CA VAL A 263 -39.75 -17.75 -19.09
C VAL A 263 -38.76 -18.50 -19.95
N SER A 264 -38.07 -17.77 -20.79
CA SER A 264 -37.14 -18.34 -21.75
C SER A 264 -35.79 -17.66 -21.64
N HIS A 265 -34.80 -18.46 -21.30
CA HIS A 265 -33.40 -18.09 -21.28
C HIS A 265 -32.82 -18.22 -22.68
N THR A 266 -32.01 -17.25 -23.12
CA THR A 266 -31.45 -17.24 -24.47
C THR A 266 -30.17 -16.41 -24.61
N SER A 267 -29.18 -16.96 -25.31
CA SER A 267 -28.02 -16.23 -25.80
C SER A 267 -28.30 -15.41 -27.08
N GLN A 268 -29.55 -15.37 -27.54
CA GLN A 268 -29.92 -14.48 -28.65
C GLN A 268 -29.92 -13.00 -28.24
N TYR A 269 -30.05 -12.74 -26.94
CA TYR A 269 -29.98 -11.43 -26.34
C TYR A 269 -28.72 -11.37 -25.49
N ASP A 270 -27.57 -11.12 -26.13
CA ASP A 270 -26.31 -10.93 -25.43
C ASP A 270 -26.41 -9.67 -24.57
N SER A 271 -26.01 -9.76 -23.30
CA SER A 271 -26.03 -8.58 -22.45
C SER A 271 -24.86 -7.66 -22.78
N PRO A 272 -25.04 -6.34 -22.61
CA PRO A 272 -23.95 -5.37 -22.73
C PRO A 272 -22.73 -5.65 -21.82
N SER A 273 -22.87 -6.48 -20.79
CA SER A 273 -21.81 -6.81 -19.82
C SER A 273 -21.27 -8.25 -19.93
N GLY A 274 -21.59 -8.98 -21.00
CA GLY A 274 -21.09 -10.35 -21.22
C GLY A 274 -21.98 -11.46 -20.65
N GLY A 275 -23.23 -11.15 -20.32
CA GLY A 275 -24.27 -12.10 -19.90
C GLY A 275 -25.25 -12.45 -21.02
N VAL A 276 -26.38 -13.06 -20.63
CA VAL A 276 -27.44 -13.51 -21.56
C VAL A 276 -28.81 -13.08 -21.10
N GLY A 277 -29.74 -12.91 -22.04
CA GLY A 277 -31.07 -12.38 -21.79
C GLY A 277 -32.09 -13.40 -21.31
N LEU A 278 -32.98 -12.93 -20.43
CA LEU A 278 -34.14 -13.67 -19.99
C LEU A 278 -35.42 -13.03 -20.52
N GLU A 279 -36.07 -13.68 -21.48
CA GLU A 279 -37.40 -13.29 -21.97
C GLU A 279 -38.46 -13.75 -20.96
N LEU A 280 -39.23 -12.80 -20.44
CA LEU A 280 -40.26 -13.08 -19.43
C LEU A 280 -41.58 -13.60 -20.05
N GLN A 281 -41.51 -14.33 -21.18
CA GLN A 281 -42.63 -15.00 -21.86
C GLN A 281 -42.14 -15.79 -23.07
N ARG A 282 -42.81 -16.89 -23.40
CA ARG A 282 -42.82 -17.45 -24.76
C ARG A 282 -44.23 -17.85 -25.20
N VAL A 283 -44.42 -17.87 -26.52
CA VAL A 283 -45.67 -18.00 -27.31
C VAL A 283 -46.67 -19.10 -26.86
N ASP A 284 -46.29 -20.06 -26.02
CA ASP A 284 -47.11 -21.19 -25.57
C ASP A 284 -47.33 -21.30 -24.03
N GLY A 285 -46.87 -20.33 -23.24
CA GLY A 285 -46.97 -20.31 -21.77
C GLY A 285 -48.27 -19.74 -21.17
N GLU A 286 -48.47 -19.94 -19.85
CA GLU A 286 -49.53 -19.27 -19.06
C GLU A 286 -49.12 -17.83 -18.67
N PHE A 287 -50.07 -16.89 -18.68
CA PHE A 287 -49.85 -15.47 -18.36
C PHE A 287 -50.53 -15.03 -17.05
N PRO A 288 -49.91 -14.11 -16.29
CA PRO A 288 -48.59 -13.48 -16.48
C PRO A 288 -47.41 -14.34 -16.01
N SER A 289 -46.22 -14.13 -16.60
CA SER A 289 -44.97 -14.75 -16.16
C SER A 289 -44.20 -13.88 -15.19
N ALA A 290 -43.59 -14.50 -14.18
CA ALA A 290 -42.78 -13.83 -13.18
C ALA A 290 -41.65 -14.71 -12.63
N ILE A 291 -40.54 -14.07 -12.27
CA ILE A 291 -39.39 -14.69 -11.61
C ILE A 291 -39.08 -13.99 -10.30
N THR A 292 -38.47 -14.73 -9.39
CA THR A 292 -38.07 -14.22 -8.07
C THR A 292 -36.70 -14.71 -7.66
N GLN A 293 -36.00 -13.87 -6.89
CA GLN A 293 -34.85 -14.25 -6.08
C GLN A 293 -35.03 -13.68 -4.66
N THR A 294 -34.58 -14.41 -3.64
CA THR A 294 -34.63 -13.93 -2.26
C THR A 294 -33.26 -13.40 -1.86
N LEU A 295 -33.21 -12.12 -1.49
CA LEU A 295 -31.99 -11.40 -1.09
C LEU A 295 -31.91 -11.29 0.42
N THR A 296 -30.70 -11.41 0.97
CA THR A 296 -30.44 -11.06 2.38
C THR A 296 -30.25 -9.55 2.45
N THR A 297 -31.04 -8.87 3.28
CA THR A 297 -31.03 -7.39 3.38
C THR A 297 -31.03 -6.97 4.84
N GLU A 298 -30.76 -5.69 5.12
CA GLU A 298 -30.83 -5.13 6.47
C GLU A 298 -32.01 -4.16 6.61
N VAL A 299 -32.80 -4.32 7.68
CA VAL A 299 -33.99 -3.49 7.91
C VAL A 299 -33.61 -2.01 8.02
N GLY A 300 -34.21 -1.18 7.17
CA GLY A 300 -34.00 0.26 7.14
C GLY A 300 -32.87 0.72 6.21
N ARG A 301 -32.04 -0.18 5.68
CA ARG A 301 -31.05 0.16 4.64
C ARG A 301 -31.72 0.40 3.29
N GLN A 302 -31.13 1.28 2.49
CA GLN A 302 -31.59 1.61 1.15
C GLN A 302 -30.77 0.83 0.12
N TYR A 303 -31.42 0.38 -0.95
CA TYR A 303 -30.79 -0.40 -2.02
C TYR A 303 -31.25 0.14 -3.37
N GLN A 304 -30.39 0.03 -4.38
CA GLN A 304 -30.70 0.30 -5.78
C GLN A 304 -30.72 -1.01 -6.56
N LEU A 305 -31.89 -1.39 -7.05
CA LEU A 305 -32.01 -2.37 -8.12
C LEU A 305 -31.59 -1.71 -9.43
N ILE A 306 -30.72 -2.36 -10.18
CA ILE A 306 -30.22 -1.95 -11.50
C ILE A 306 -30.38 -3.15 -12.43
N PHE A 307 -30.90 -2.93 -13.64
CA PHE A 307 -30.98 -3.97 -14.66
C PHE A 307 -31.12 -3.34 -16.04
N ASN A 308 -30.74 -4.07 -17.08
CA ASN A 308 -30.97 -3.68 -18.46
C ASN A 308 -32.28 -4.30 -18.97
N MET A 309 -33.03 -3.54 -19.75
CA MET A 309 -34.32 -3.95 -20.31
C MET A 309 -34.31 -3.77 -21.83
N THR A 310 -34.56 -4.86 -22.55
CA THR A 310 -34.91 -4.86 -23.97
C THR A 310 -36.24 -5.58 -24.17
N GLY A 311 -36.60 -5.91 -25.40
CA GLY A 311 -37.83 -6.60 -25.74
C GLY A 311 -37.68 -7.50 -26.95
N ASN A 312 -38.51 -8.53 -27.00
CA ASN A 312 -38.63 -9.33 -28.21
C ASN A 312 -39.53 -8.61 -29.22
N PHE A 313 -38.93 -7.83 -30.12
CA PHE A 313 -39.66 -7.03 -31.10
C PHE A 313 -39.96 -7.78 -32.42
N SER A 314 -39.67 -9.08 -32.48
CA SER A 314 -39.92 -9.92 -33.67
C SER A 314 -41.42 -10.05 -34.03
N GLY A 315 -42.31 -9.68 -33.10
CA GLY A 315 -43.75 -9.55 -33.33
C GLY A 315 -44.49 -8.88 -32.16
N GLY A 316 -45.80 -8.68 -32.33
CA GLY A 316 -46.67 -8.10 -31.32
C GLY A 316 -46.69 -6.56 -31.30
N ASP A 317 -47.06 -6.00 -30.16
CA ASP A 317 -47.00 -4.58 -29.80
C ASP A 317 -45.56 -4.06 -29.78
N PRO A 318 -45.33 -2.83 -30.27
CA PRO A 318 -43.98 -2.24 -30.35
C PRO A 318 -43.43 -1.79 -28.99
N VAL A 319 -44.25 -1.83 -27.93
CA VAL A 319 -43.88 -1.43 -26.57
C VAL A 319 -43.94 -2.66 -25.68
N LYS A 320 -42.83 -3.01 -25.04
CA LYS A 320 -42.75 -4.10 -24.07
C LYS A 320 -42.82 -3.56 -22.67
N HIS A 321 -43.54 -4.25 -21.79
CA HIS A 321 -43.83 -3.79 -20.44
C HIS A 321 -43.31 -4.77 -19.39
N LEU A 322 -42.75 -4.23 -18.31
CA LEU A 322 -42.17 -4.97 -17.20
C LEU A 322 -42.59 -4.32 -15.88
N VAL A 323 -42.81 -5.13 -14.86
CA VAL A 323 -42.96 -4.69 -13.47
C VAL A 323 -41.80 -5.27 -12.67
N ALA A 324 -40.99 -4.40 -12.07
CA ALA A 324 -40.00 -4.82 -11.08
C ALA A 324 -40.46 -4.42 -9.68
N SER A 325 -40.18 -5.25 -8.69
CA SER A 325 -40.51 -4.97 -7.29
C SER A 325 -39.51 -5.59 -6.33
N ALA A 326 -39.19 -4.84 -5.27
CA ALA A 326 -38.34 -5.25 -4.15
C ALA A 326 -38.69 -4.38 -2.92
N GLY A 327 -38.56 -4.94 -1.71
CA GLY A 327 -38.75 -4.20 -0.45
C GLY A 327 -40.12 -3.50 -0.31
N GLY A 328 -41.18 -4.09 -0.86
CA GLY A 328 -42.51 -3.50 -0.88
C GLY A 328 -42.72 -2.34 -1.86
N VAL A 329 -41.69 -1.96 -2.63
CA VAL A 329 -41.75 -0.97 -3.71
C VAL A 329 -41.94 -1.69 -5.05
N SER A 330 -42.74 -1.11 -5.95
CA SER A 330 -42.94 -1.63 -7.30
C SER A 330 -42.99 -0.49 -8.32
N ALA A 331 -42.34 -0.69 -9.47
CA ALA A 331 -42.34 0.24 -10.58
C ALA A 331 -42.67 -0.47 -11.91
N ASN A 332 -43.36 0.25 -12.78
CA ASN A 332 -43.64 -0.19 -14.15
C ASN A 332 -42.60 0.43 -15.08
N PHE A 333 -42.02 -0.40 -15.95
CA PHE A 333 -41.07 -0.01 -16.97
C PHE A 333 -41.62 -0.38 -18.34
N SER A 334 -41.17 0.32 -19.37
CA SER A 334 -41.50 0.00 -20.74
C SER A 334 -40.39 0.38 -21.70
N VAL A 335 -40.06 -0.49 -22.64
CA VAL A 335 -39.11 -0.22 -23.73
C VAL A 335 -39.85 -0.26 -25.06
N THR A 336 -39.48 0.61 -25.99
CA THR A 336 -40.09 0.68 -27.33
C THR A 336 -39.02 0.43 -28.38
N ASP A 337 -39.34 -0.32 -29.42
CA ASP A 337 -38.43 -0.48 -30.56
C ASP A 337 -38.22 0.88 -31.25
N THR A 338 -37.01 1.42 -31.13
CA THR A 338 -36.58 2.65 -31.80
C THR A 338 -35.59 2.39 -32.95
N SER A 339 -35.29 1.13 -33.29
CA SER A 339 -34.14 0.78 -34.12
C SER A 339 -34.51 0.28 -35.52
N THR A 340 -33.62 0.55 -36.49
CA THR A 340 -33.58 -0.12 -37.80
C THR A 340 -32.47 -1.20 -37.85
N ASN A 341 -31.71 -1.43 -36.77
CA ASN A 341 -30.50 -2.28 -36.74
C ASN A 341 -30.08 -2.69 -35.29
N GLY A 342 -30.79 -3.60 -34.63
CA GLY A 342 -30.31 -4.27 -33.40
C GLY A 342 -31.19 -4.07 -32.15
N ASP A 343 -30.97 -4.92 -31.15
CA ASP A 343 -31.73 -4.94 -29.89
C ASP A 343 -31.46 -3.68 -29.05
N VAL A 344 -32.52 -3.07 -28.50
CA VAL A 344 -32.45 -1.81 -27.73
C VAL A 344 -32.37 -2.13 -26.24
N TYR A 345 -31.20 -1.98 -25.62
CA TYR A 345 -31.07 -2.09 -24.16
C TYR A 345 -31.20 -0.72 -23.50
N GLU A 346 -32.15 -0.60 -22.57
CA GLU A 346 -32.28 0.58 -21.71
C GLU A 346 -32.02 0.20 -20.26
N PRO A 347 -31.06 0.83 -19.57
CA PRO A 347 -30.87 0.61 -18.15
C PRO A 347 -32.04 1.16 -17.35
N ARG A 348 -32.42 0.41 -16.33
CA ARG A 348 -33.53 0.69 -15.42
C ARG A 348 -33.04 0.59 -14.00
N THR A 349 -33.57 1.49 -13.16
CA THR A 349 -33.26 1.49 -11.74
C THR A 349 -34.53 1.57 -10.90
N LEU A 350 -34.46 1.00 -9.70
CA LEU A 350 -35.50 1.10 -8.68
C LEU A 350 -34.85 1.16 -7.30
N THR A 351 -35.03 2.27 -6.59
CA THR A 351 -34.57 2.39 -5.20
C THR A 351 -35.64 1.89 -4.24
N PHE A 352 -35.26 1.09 -3.25
CA PHE A 352 -36.15 0.64 -2.18
C PHE A 352 -35.45 0.66 -0.82
N THR A 353 -36.24 0.68 0.26
CA THR A 353 -35.75 0.51 1.63
C THR A 353 -36.21 -0.84 2.13
N ALA A 354 -35.29 -1.67 2.63
CA ALA A 354 -35.65 -2.99 3.12
C ALA A 354 -36.49 -2.88 4.40
N ASP A 355 -37.62 -3.58 4.43
CA ASP A 355 -38.56 -3.62 5.55
C ASP A 355 -38.38 -4.87 6.44
N SER A 356 -37.51 -5.79 6.01
CA SER A 356 -37.21 -7.05 6.66
C SER A 356 -35.77 -7.47 6.37
N THR A 357 -35.27 -8.51 7.05
CA THR A 357 -33.92 -9.03 6.80
C THR A 357 -33.82 -9.88 5.52
N SER A 358 -34.95 -10.05 4.81
CA SER A 358 -35.06 -10.93 3.63
C SER A 358 -36.02 -10.32 2.63
N THR A 359 -35.48 -9.81 1.53
CA THR A 359 -36.26 -9.11 0.50
C THR A 359 -36.45 -10.01 -0.71
N VAL A 360 -37.69 -10.14 -1.19
CA VAL A 360 -37.97 -10.82 -2.47
C VAL A 360 -37.80 -9.80 -3.60
N LEU A 361 -36.80 -10.01 -4.44
CA LEU A 361 -36.67 -9.35 -5.74
C LEU A 361 -37.55 -10.08 -6.74
N ARG A 362 -38.39 -9.35 -7.47
CA ARG A 362 -39.37 -9.92 -8.41
C ARG A 362 -39.45 -9.11 -9.69
N PHE A 363 -39.40 -9.81 -10.82
CA PHE A 363 -39.69 -9.28 -12.15
C PHE A 363 -40.91 -9.99 -12.73
N ALA A 364 -41.83 -9.22 -13.32
CA ALA A 364 -43.03 -9.75 -13.96
C ALA A 364 -43.35 -9.04 -15.27
N SER A 365 -43.89 -9.79 -16.23
CA SER A 365 -44.44 -9.25 -17.48
C SER A 365 -45.60 -8.27 -17.21
N GLY A 366 -45.65 -7.14 -17.95
CA GLY A 366 -46.59 -6.04 -17.70
C GLY A 366 -47.80 -5.94 -18.63
N ALA A 367 -47.69 -6.30 -19.92
CA ALA A 367 -48.80 -6.28 -20.89
C ALA A 367 -48.52 -7.20 -22.11
N ASP A 368 -49.58 -7.84 -22.62
CA ASP A 368 -49.55 -9.10 -23.39
C ASP A 368 -49.76 -8.96 -24.90
N ASP A 369 -48.87 -9.58 -25.69
CA ASP A 369 -49.04 -9.84 -27.13
C ASP A 369 -48.41 -11.17 -27.61
N GLY A 370 -47.78 -11.94 -26.72
CA GLY A 370 -47.01 -13.14 -27.06
C GLY A 370 -45.48 -12.94 -27.07
N TRP A 371 -45.00 -11.72 -26.83
CA TRP A 371 -43.62 -11.26 -27.01
C TRP A 371 -43.25 -10.28 -25.88
N ALA A 372 -42.47 -10.74 -24.89
CA ALA A 372 -42.26 -9.95 -23.67
C ALA A 372 -41.00 -9.08 -23.66
N ALA A 373 -40.87 -8.33 -22.57
CA ALA A 373 -39.62 -7.74 -22.16
C ALA A 373 -38.57 -8.83 -21.88
N VAL A 374 -37.33 -8.48 -22.21
CA VAL A 374 -36.14 -9.26 -21.88
C VAL A 374 -35.34 -8.45 -20.87
N ILE A 375 -34.83 -9.10 -19.84
CA ILE A 375 -33.97 -8.47 -18.83
C ILE A 375 -32.58 -9.08 -18.84
N THR A 376 -31.58 -8.24 -18.53
CA THR A 376 -30.17 -8.63 -18.34
C THR A 376 -29.54 -7.82 -17.20
N ASP A 377 -28.35 -8.21 -16.76
CA ASP A 377 -27.46 -7.43 -15.88
C ASP A 377 -28.12 -6.98 -14.56
N VAL A 378 -28.85 -7.89 -13.94
CA VAL A 378 -29.60 -7.59 -12.72
C VAL A 378 -28.64 -7.49 -11.53
N ARG A 379 -28.62 -6.34 -10.88
CA ARG A 379 -27.83 -6.06 -9.67
C ARG A 379 -28.68 -5.39 -8.61
N VAL A 380 -28.45 -5.68 -7.33
CA VAL A 380 -29.05 -4.94 -6.21
C VAL A 380 -27.94 -4.51 -5.29
N ILE A 381 -27.60 -3.23 -5.34
CA ILE A 381 -26.46 -2.67 -4.63
C ILE A 381 -26.95 -1.85 -3.44
N GLU A 382 -26.34 -2.02 -2.27
CA GLU A 382 -26.62 -1.16 -1.11
C GLU A 382 -26.29 0.30 -1.43
N ILE A 383 -27.17 1.22 -1.06
CA ILE A 383 -26.86 2.64 -0.99
C ILE A 383 -26.44 2.92 0.45
N PRO A 384 -25.15 3.24 0.69
CA PRO A 384 -24.68 3.56 2.04
C PRO A 384 -25.53 4.66 2.66
N GLN A 385 -25.84 4.55 3.96
CA GLN A 385 -26.61 5.58 4.67
C GLN A 385 -25.95 6.97 4.58
N ALA A 386 -24.62 6.96 4.49
CA ALA A 386 -23.78 8.11 4.24
C ALA A 386 -24.16 8.86 2.94
N VAL A 387 -24.32 8.12 1.83
CA VAL A 387 -24.77 8.65 0.54
C VAL A 387 -26.15 9.29 0.67
N SER A 388 -27.11 8.60 1.29
CA SER A 388 -28.46 9.15 1.49
C SER A 388 -28.44 10.46 2.27
N THR A 389 -27.52 10.60 3.24
CA THR A 389 -27.35 11.84 4.02
C THR A 389 -26.79 12.97 3.17
N ILE A 390 -25.82 12.70 2.29
CA ILE A 390 -25.26 13.67 1.35
C ILE A 390 -26.35 14.18 0.40
N LEU A 391 -27.11 13.28 -0.22
CA LEU A 391 -28.20 13.64 -1.14
C LEU A 391 -29.32 14.45 -0.46
N ASN A 392 -29.61 14.17 0.82
CA ASN A 392 -30.59 14.94 1.58
C ASN A 392 -30.14 16.38 1.88
N ASN A 393 -28.83 16.63 1.90
CA ASN A 393 -28.26 17.95 2.16
C ASN A 393 -28.08 18.78 0.87
N ASP A 394 -27.92 18.12 -0.28
CA ASP A 394 -27.85 18.77 -1.59
C ASP A 394 -28.73 18.04 -2.61
N SER A 395 -29.91 18.61 -2.88
CA SER A 395 -30.88 18.06 -3.83
C SER A 395 -30.47 18.22 -5.30
N THR A 396 -29.33 18.87 -5.59
CA THR A 396 -28.79 18.97 -6.96
C THR A 396 -27.87 17.80 -7.31
N LEU A 397 -27.51 16.99 -6.32
CA LEU A 397 -26.75 15.76 -6.50
C LEU A 397 -27.66 14.58 -6.83
N SER A 398 -27.14 13.72 -7.69
CA SER A 398 -27.62 12.36 -7.89
C SER A 398 -26.52 11.38 -7.49
N TYR A 399 -26.89 10.16 -7.12
CA TYR A 399 -25.94 9.07 -6.88
C TYR A 399 -26.41 7.87 -7.67
N ASP A 400 -25.46 7.11 -8.22
CA ASP A 400 -25.74 5.83 -8.83
C ASP A 400 -24.81 4.75 -8.27
N ALA A 401 -25.41 3.77 -7.58
CA ALA A 401 -24.71 2.66 -6.95
C ALA A 401 -24.04 1.73 -7.96
N GLY A 402 -24.52 1.70 -9.20
CA GLY A 402 -23.93 0.90 -10.28
C GLY A 402 -22.60 1.45 -10.77
N THR A 403 -22.43 2.77 -10.71
CA THR A 403 -21.16 3.46 -11.01
C THR A 403 -20.32 3.76 -9.78
N GLY A 404 -20.93 3.74 -8.58
CA GLY A 404 -20.26 4.18 -7.35
C GLY A 404 -19.93 5.67 -7.33
N LYS A 405 -20.63 6.51 -8.12
CA LYS A 405 -20.33 7.94 -8.27
C LYS A 405 -21.49 8.84 -7.89
N PHE A 406 -21.14 10.04 -7.41
CA PHE A 406 -22.05 11.17 -7.35
C PHE A 406 -22.01 11.95 -8.66
N TYR A 407 -23.14 12.52 -9.08
CA TYR A 407 -23.25 13.35 -10.28
C TYR A 407 -23.96 14.66 -9.99
N LYS A 408 -23.57 15.71 -10.71
CA LYS A 408 -24.23 17.02 -10.70
C LYS A 408 -24.32 17.58 -12.10
N VAL A 409 -25.54 17.87 -12.56
CA VAL A 409 -25.76 18.47 -13.88
C VAL A 409 -25.71 19.99 -13.77
N VAL A 410 -24.80 20.61 -14.51
CA VAL A 410 -24.72 22.07 -14.64
C VAL A 410 -25.17 22.48 -16.03
N SER A 411 -26.43 22.92 -16.13
CA SER A 411 -27.05 23.32 -17.41
C SER A 411 -26.69 24.75 -17.85
N THR A 412 -26.01 25.53 -17.01
CA THR A 412 -25.51 26.86 -17.40
C THR A 412 -24.26 26.70 -18.24
N GLY A 413 -24.32 27.13 -19.49
CA GLY A 413 -23.23 26.89 -20.43
C GLY A 413 -21.98 27.73 -20.16
N VAL A 414 -20.81 27.10 -20.31
CA VAL A 414 -19.47 27.71 -20.25
C VAL A 414 -18.55 27.03 -21.27
N ASP A 415 -17.38 27.63 -21.54
CA ASP A 415 -16.33 26.98 -22.34
C ASP A 415 -15.70 25.80 -21.59
N PHE A 416 -15.00 24.91 -22.31
CA PHE A 416 -14.44 23.67 -21.75
C PHE A 416 -13.48 23.93 -20.59
N ALA A 417 -12.54 24.87 -20.76
CA ALA A 417 -11.56 25.19 -19.73
C ALA A 417 -12.21 25.71 -18.43
N THR A 418 -13.27 26.51 -18.56
CA THR A 418 -14.07 26.97 -17.43
C THR A 418 -14.88 25.83 -16.82
N ALA A 419 -15.45 24.93 -17.62
CA ALA A 419 -16.16 23.75 -17.14
C ALA A 419 -15.24 22.85 -16.29
N THR A 420 -14.05 22.52 -16.79
CA THR A 420 -13.03 21.75 -16.06
C THR A 420 -12.62 22.44 -14.77
N SER A 421 -12.32 23.74 -14.82
CA SER A 421 -11.93 24.49 -13.63
C SER A 421 -13.04 24.53 -12.57
N ASN A 422 -14.30 24.67 -13.01
CA ASN A 422 -15.45 24.66 -12.10
C ASN A 422 -15.71 23.28 -11.52
N ALA A 423 -15.56 22.20 -12.31
CA ALA A 423 -15.71 20.83 -11.85
C ALA A 423 -14.67 20.50 -10.75
N ASN A 424 -13.39 20.80 -11.02
CA ASN A 424 -12.29 20.57 -10.07
C ASN A 424 -12.41 21.40 -8.79
N ALA A 425 -13.05 22.58 -8.87
CA ALA A 425 -13.28 23.44 -7.71
C ALA A 425 -14.56 23.10 -6.93
N ASP A 426 -15.52 22.36 -7.51
CA ASP A 426 -16.72 21.91 -6.82
C ASP A 426 -16.36 20.67 -5.99
N SER A 427 -16.13 20.87 -4.70
CA SER A 427 -15.69 19.80 -3.80
C SER A 427 -16.87 19.16 -3.07
N LEU A 428 -16.95 17.84 -3.09
CA LEU A 428 -17.85 17.07 -2.24
C LEU A 428 -17.05 16.50 -1.07
N LYS A 429 -17.35 16.97 0.15
CA LYS A 429 -16.63 16.57 1.39
C LYS A 429 -15.10 16.73 1.32
N GLY A 430 -14.61 17.72 0.56
CA GLY A 430 -13.19 18.01 0.41
C GLY A 430 -12.54 17.32 -0.79
N ILE A 431 -13.22 16.37 -1.44
CA ILE A 431 -12.78 15.73 -2.69
C ILE A 431 -13.26 16.59 -3.85
N GLY A 432 -12.33 17.02 -4.71
CA GLY A 432 -12.64 17.77 -5.93
C GLY A 432 -13.36 16.89 -6.96
N GLY A 433 -14.30 17.47 -7.71
CA GLY A 433 -14.98 16.74 -8.78
C GLY A 433 -14.18 16.75 -10.08
N GLN A 434 -14.66 16.03 -11.09
CA GLN A 434 -14.15 16.12 -12.45
C GLN A 434 -15.28 16.15 -13.48
N LEU A 435 -14.98 16.53 -14.72
CA LEU A 435 -15.96 16.38 -15.80
C LEU A 435 -16.27 14.90 -16.02
N VAL A 436 -17.53 14.60 -16.31
CA VAL A 436 -18.01 13.22 -16.42
C VAL A 436 -17.24 12.43 -17.46
N THR A 437 -16.96 11.17 -17.12
CA THR A 437 -16.35 10.19 -18.01
C THR A 437 -17.34 9.06 -18.27
N ILE A 438 -17.30 8.45 -19.46
CA ILE A 438 -18.30 7.44 -19.86
C ILE A 438 -17.59 6.22 -20.45
N ARG A 439 -17.49 5.14 -19.67
CA ARG A 439 -16.76 3.91 -20.03
C ARG A 439 -17.68 2.74 -20.36
N SER A 440 -18.99 2.94 -20.30
CA SER A 440 -19.98 1.92 -20.61
C SER A 440 -21.26 2.51 -21.20
N GLU A 441 -22.03 1.65 -21.89
CA GLU A 441 -23.38 1.98 -22.34
C GLU A 441 -24.30 2.36 -21.17
N TYR A 442 -24.12 1.69 -20.02
CA TYR A 442 -24.83 1.99 -18.78
C TYR A 442 -24.61 3.43 -18.33
N GLU A 443 -23.35 3.87 -18.24
CA GLU A 443 -23.00 5.25 -17.89
C GLU A 443 -23.55 6.23 -18.94
N ASN A 444 -23.47 5.89 -20.23
CA ASN A 444 -23.95 6.76 -21.30
C ASN A 444 -25.45 7.09 -21.15
N GLU A 445 -26.26 6.06 -20.93
CA GLU A 445 -27.70 6.22 -20.73
C GLU A 445 -28.04 6.82 -19.35
N LEU A 446 -27.24 6.55 -18.32
CA LEU A 446 -27.35 7.26 -17.04
C LEU A 446 -27.17 8.77 -17.25
N ILE A 447 -26.11 9.21 -17.93
CA ILE A 447 -25.87 10.64 -18.22
C ILE A 447 -26.97 11.21 -19.11
N ARG A 448 -27.46 10.44 -20.08
CA ARG A 448 -28.63 10.83 -20.86
C ARG A 448 -29.85 11.11 -19.98
N SER A 449 -30.14 10.21 -19.05
CA SER A 449 -31.30 10.34 -18.15
C SER A 449 -31.19 11.61 -17.29
N LEU A 450 -30.00 11.86 -16.71
CA LEU A 450 -29.71 13.02 -15.87
C LEU A 450 -29.82 14.35 -16.64
N THR A 451 -29.42 14.36 -17.91
CA THR A 451 -29.40 15.57 -18.76
C THR A 451 -30.72 15.80 -19.53
N SER A 452 -31.53 14.77 -19.72
CA SER A 452 -32.74 14.81 -20.56
C SER A 452 -33.78 15.86 -20.15
N GLU A 453 -33.92 16.14 -18.85
CA GLU A 453 -34.86 17.13 -18.33
C GLU A 453 -34.46 18.58 -18.72
N PHE A 454 -33.16 18.80 -18.90
CA PHE A 454 -32.59 20.12 -19.19
C PHE A 454 -32.41 20.36 -20.70
N GLY A 455 -32.17 19.29 -21.47
CA GLY A 455 -31.86 19.35 -22.89
C GLY A 455 -30.49 20.00 -23.19
N GLY A 456 -30.14 20.14 -24.47
CA GLY A 456 -28.86 20.76 -24.89
C GLY A 456 -27.68 19.79 -24.96
N ASN A 457 -26.48 20.35 -25.10
CA ASN A 457 -25.23 19.59 -25.17
C ASN A 457 -24.42 19.81 -23.89
N TYR A 458 -23.57 18.84 -23.55
CA TYR A 458 -22.78 18.84 -22.31
C TYR A 458 -21.32 18.49 -22.60
N HIS A 459 -20.37 19.22 -22.03
CA HIS A 459 -18.95 18.85 -22.06
C HIS A 459 -18.74 17.52 -21.34
N LEU A 460 -17.94 16.64 -21.95
CA LEU A 460 -17.41 15.42 -21.35
C LEU A 460 -15.96 15.64 -20.93
N GLY A 461 -15.45 14.86 -19.99
CA GLY A 461 -14.04 14.86 -19.60
C GLY A 461 -13.14 14.16 -20.63
N ALA A 462 -13.25 14.47 -21.92
CA ALA A 462 -12.51 13.79 -22.99
C ALA A 462 -11.93 14.77 -24.02
N THR A 463 -10.72 14.49 -24.50
CA THR A 463 -9.98 15.34 -25.44
C THR A 463 -9.01 14.53 -26.31
N ASP A 464 -8.68 15.06 -27.49
CA ASP A 464 -7.53 14.64 -28.30
C ASP A 464 -6.56 15.80 -28.59
N ALA A 465 -6.64 16.90 -27.83
CA ALA A 465 -5.85 18.12 -28.05
C ALA A 465 -4.33 17.90 -28.05
N SER A 466 -3.85 16.89 -27.32
CA SER A 466 -2.42 16.54 -27.29
C SER A 466 -1.98 15.80 -28.55
N THR A 467 -2.85 15.02 -29.17
CA THR A 467 -2.57 14.27 -30.40
C THR A 467 -3.86 14.06 -31.17
N GLU A 468 -3.99 14.74 -32.30
CA GLU A 468 -5.14 14.66 -33.21
C GLU A 468 -5.55 13.21 -33.53
N GLY A 469 -6.84 12.91 -33.34
CA GLY A 469 -7.44 11.59 -33.53
C GLY A 469 -7.13 10.60 -32.42
N ALA A 470 -6.53 11.05 -31.31
CA ALA A 470 -6.06 10.21 -30.22
C ALA A 470 -6.81 10.57 -28.93
N TRP A 471 -8.08 10.15 -28.87
CA TRP A 471 -9.05 10.59 -27.86
C TRP A 471 -8.87 9.89 -26.52
N ASN A 472 -8.57 10.68 -25.48
CA ASN A 472 -8.33 10.23 -24.12
C ASN A 472 -9.36 10.82 -23.16
N TRP A 473 -9.76 10.05 -22.15
CA TRP A 473 -10.40 10.61 -20.95
C TRP A 473 -9.40 11.43 -20.15
N ILE A 474 -9.91 12.43 -19.45
CA ILE A 474 -9.19 13.29 -18.52
C ILE A 474 -9.59 12.86 -17.11
N ASP A 475 -8.71 12.11 -16.45
CA ASP A 475 -8.87 11.74 -15.04
C ASP A 475 -7.89 12.55 -14.19
N ASN A 476 -8.37 13.09 -13.06
CA ASN A 476 -7.54 13.88 -12.14
C ASN A 476 -6.75 15.02 -12.82
N GLY A 477 -7.33 15.58 -13.90
CA GLY A 477 -6.74 16.69 -14.65
C GLY A 477 -5.67 16.32 -15.67
N ALA A 478 -5.45 15.03 -15.95
CA ALA A 478 -4.49 14.55 -16.94
C ALA A 478 -5.15 13.59 -17.95
N GLU A 479 -4.68 13.59 -19.19
CA GLU A 479 -5.06 12.56 -20.18
C GLU A 479 -4.49 11.20 -19.74
N SER A 480 -5.36 10.22 -19.52
CA SER A 480 -5.01 8.94 -18.88
C SER A 480 -5.41 7.72 -19.72
N ASP A 481 -6.61 7.74 -20.32
CA ASP A 481 -7.27 6.53 -20.83
C ASP A 481 -7.77 6.71 -22.27
N ARG A 482 -7.14 6.00 -23.22
CA ARG A 482 -7.44 6.06 -24.65
C ARG A 482 -8.72 5.29 -24.96
N PHE A 483 -9.76 5.98 -25.46
CA PHE A 483 -11.02 5.33 -25.82
C PHE A 483 -11.34 5.34 -27.33
N TRP A 484 -10.65 6.17 -28.14
CA TRP A 484 -10.86 6.17 -29.60
C TRP A 484 -9.61 6.52 -30.40
N ASN A 485 -9.38 5.81 -31.51
CA ASN A 485 -8.26 6.01 -32.42
C ASN A 485 -8.72 6.35 -33.84
N GLY A 486 -8.31 7.53 -34.33
CA GLY A 486 -8.58 8.06 -35.66
C GLY A 486 -9.72 9.07 -35.69
N ALA A 487 -9.97 9.62 -36.88
CA ALA A 487 -11.14 10.45 -37.17
C ALA A 487 -12.42 9.57 -37.26
N ALA A 488 -13.44 10.03 -37.98
CA ALA A 488 -14.76 9.39 -38.07
C ALA A 488 -14.79 7.93 -38.55
N ALA A 489 -13.73 7.49 -39.24
CA ALA A 489 -13.57 6.10 -39.69
C ALA A 489 -12.65 5.28 -38.78
N GLY A 490 -12.36 5.81 -37.58
CA GLY A 490 -11.54 5.21 -36.55
C GLY A 490 -12.19 4.03 -35.84
N SER A 491 -11.58 3.62 -34.74
CA SER A 491 -12.07 2.52 -33.91
C SER A 491 -11.69 2.71 -32.46
N ALA A 492 -12.57 2.29 -31.56
CA ALA A 492 -12.23 2.13 -30.15
C ALA A 492 -11.18 1.01 -29.97
N PRO A 493 -10.24 1.14 -29.01
CA PRO A 493 -9.48 0.00 -28.49
C PRO A 493 -10.37 -1.16 -28.02
N SER A 494 -9.79 -2.34 -27.78
CA SER A 494 -10.54 -3.46 -27.18
C SER A 494 -11.20 -3.01 -25.89
N ASP A 495 -12.47 -3.34 -25.71
CA ASP A 495 -13.25 -3.12 -24.48
C ASP A 495 -13.50 -1.64 -24.11
N ALA A 496 -13.04 -0.68 -24.92
CA ALA A 496 -13.35 0.73 -24.76
C ALA A 496 -14.73 1.08 -25.35
N TYR A 497 -15.55 1.78 -24.55
CA TYR A 497 -16.83 2.28 -25.00
C TYR A 497 -16.69 3.64 -25.70
N ALA A 498 -17.35 3.79 -26.85
CA ALA A 498 -17.47 5.05 -27.55
C ALA A 498 -18.84 5.14 -28.24
N ASN A 499 -19.48 6.33 -28.19
CA ASN A 499 -20.82 6.51 -28.75
C ASN A 499 -20.92 7.73 -29.68
N TRP A 500 -19.94 7.88 -30.58
CA TRP A 500 -19.88 8.97 -31.54
C TRP A 500 -21.09 9.02 -32.48
N TYR A 501 -21.50 10.24 -32.84
CA TYR A 501 -22.50 10.48 -33.86
C TYR A 501 -21.97 10.01 -35.22
N ALA A 502 -22.87 9.63 -36.14
CA ALA A 502 -22.47 9.14 -37.45
C ALA A 502 -21.68 10.20 -38.22
N GLY A 503 -20.39 9.94 -38.46
CA GLY A 503 -19.47 10.88 -39.11
C GLY A 503 -18.55 11.63 -38.15
N GLU A 504 -18.61 11.36 -36.85
CA GLU A 504 -17.73 11.89 -35.79
C GLU A 504 -16.73 10.83 -35.29
N PRO A 505 -15.59 11.22 -34.70
CA PRO A 505 -15.08 12.60 -34.60
C PRO A 505 -14.53 13.09 -35.94
N ASN A 506 -14.84 14.32 -36.36
CA ASN A 506 -14.55 14.79 -37.71
C ASN A 506 -13.47 15.89 -37.81
N ASP A 507 -13.06 16.46 -36.68
CA ASP A 507 -12.15 17.59 -36.54
C ASP A 507 -12.55 18.76 -37.46
N ALA A 508 -13.79 19.26 -37.33
CA ALA A 508 -14.34 20.22 -38.26
C ALA A 508 -13.58 21.56 -38.18
N GLY A 509 -12.67 21.75 -39.15
CA GLY A 509 -11.90 22.98 -39.24
C GLY A 509 -10.57 22.98 -38.48
N GLY A 510 -10.13 21.83 -37.93
CA GLY A 510 -8.79 21.67 -37.37
C GLY A 510 -8.64 22.16 -35.93
N GLY A 511 -9.65 21.97 -35.10
CA GLY A 511 -9.66 22.45 -33.71
C GLY A 511 -10.90 22.05 -32.94
N GLU A 512 -11.50 20.91 -33.27
CA GLU A 512 -12.55 20.30 -32.46
C GLU A 512 -11.93 19.24 -31.55
N ASP A 513 -11.20 19.70 -30.53
CA ASP A 513 -10.35 18.82 -29.71
C ASP A 513 -11.03 18.23 -28.46
N TYR A 514 -12.36 18.39 -28.30
CA TYR A 514 -13.09 18.05 -27.07
C TYR A 514 -14.41 17.34 -27.33
N ALA A 515 -14.72 16.32 -26.53
CA ALA A 515 -15.94 15.54 -26.71
C ALA A 515 -17.14 16.19 -26.01
N VAL A 516 -18.28 16.20 -26.68
CA VAL A 516 -19.54 16.72 -26.15
C VAL A 516 -20.65 15.70 -26.28
N PHE A 517 -21.49 15.64 -25.25
CA PHE A 517 -22.62 14.74 -25.13
C PHE A 517 -23.92 15.42 -25.61
N VAL A 518 -24.64 14.78 -26.53
CA VAL A 518 -25.90 15.28 -27.09
C VAL A 518 -27.09 14.64 -26.36
N SER A 519 -27.68 15.36 -25.40
CA SER A 519 -28.72 14.80 -24.49
C SER A 519 -29.94 14.22 -25.20
N SER A 520 -30.32 14.73 -26.38
CA SER A 520 -31.49 14.23 -27.12
C SER A 520 -31.31 12.83 -27.70
N THR A 521 -30.06 12.46 -28.02
CA THR A 521 -29.73 11.21 -28.71
C THR A 521 -28.87 10.27 -27.87
N GLY A 522 -28.17 10.78 -26.86
CA GLY A 522 -27.16 10.03 -26.10
C GLY A 522 -25.84 9.83 -26.86
N LEU A 523 -25.71 10.41 -28.06
CA LEU A 523 -24.54 10.31 -28.93
C LEU A 523 -23.55 11.45 -28.67
N TRP A 524 -22.30 11.26 -29.07
CA TRP A 524 -21.21 12.22 -28.85
C TRP A 524 -20.81 12.93 -30.15
N ALA A 525 -20.36 14.16 -30.05
CA ALA A 525 -19.69 14.87 -31.15
C ALA A 525 -18.40 15.46 -30.63
N ASP A 526 -17.41 15.65 -31.50
CA ASP A 526 -16.27 16.49 -31.19
C ASP A 526 -16.66 17.97 -31.39
N ALA A 527 -16.06 18.84 -30.60
CA ALA A 527 -16.40 20.25 -30.56
C ALA A 527 -15.19 21.11 -30.20
N ASN A 528 -15.30 22.39 -30.52
CA ASN A 528 -14.28 23.36 -30.14
C ASN A 528 -14.35 23.67 -28.64
N GLY A 529 -13.19 23.81 -27.99
CA GLY A 529 -13.13 24.12 -26.56
C GLY A 529 -13.77 25.45 -26.15
N SER A 530 -14.06 26.34 -27.11
CA SER A 530 -14.77 27.61 -26.88
C SER A 530 -16.30 27.50 -26.91
N ASP A 531 -16.84 26.31 -27.17
CA ASP A 531 -18.29 26.09 -27.17
C ASP A 531 -18.89 26.29 -25.77
N VAL A 532 -19.93 27.13 -25.71
CA VAL A 532 -20.59 27.50 -24.46
C VAL A 532 -21.80 26.61 -24.23
N ILE A 533 -21.56 25.47 -23.58
CA ILE A 533 -22.54 24.40 -23.35
C ILE A 533 -22.49 23.91 -21.90
N GLY A 534 -23.48 23.12 -21.48
CA GLY A 534 -23.56 22.60 -20.11
C GLY A 534 -22.42 21.62 -19.81
N TYR A 535 -22.37 21.09 -18.59
CA TYR A 535 -21.43 20.03 -18.22
C TYR A 535 -21.99 19.19 -17.08
N VAL A 536 -21.45 17.98 -16.90
CA VAL A 536 -21.78 17.10 -15.77
C VAL A 536 -20.51 16.89 -14.96
N ILE A 537 -20.63 17.06 -13.65
CA ILE A 537 -19.54 16.81 -12.69
C ILE A 537 -19.76 15.43 -12.07
N GLU A 538 -18.69 14.66 -11.92
CA GLU A 538 -18.68 13.39 -11.19
C GLU A 538 -17.69 13.42 -10.00
N TRP A 539 -17.99 12.62 -8.98
CA TRP A 539 -17.08 12.31 -7.85
C TRP A 539 -17.15 10.82 -7.56
N ASP A 540 -16.00 10.20 -7.29
CA ASP A 540 -15.95 8.84 -6.77
C ASP A 540 -16.50 8.80 -5.34
N ALA A 541 -17.53 7.97 -5.09
CA ALA A 541 -18.12 7.88 -3.77
C ALA A 541 -17.20 7.19 -2.77
N GLY A 542 -16.35 6.25 -3.21
CA GLY A 542 -15.34 5.63 -2.35
C GLY A 542 -14.38 6.67 -1.78
N GLU A 543 -13.85 7.56 -2.61
CA GLU A 543 -13.01 8.69 -2.18
C GLU A 543 -13.77 9.67 -1.27
N VAL A 544 -14.99 10.04 -1.66
CA VAL A 544 -15.83 10.98 -0.88
C VAL A 544 -16.17 10.41 0.50
N LEU A 545 -16.39 9.10 0.61
CA LEU A 545 -16.80 8.43 1.85
C LEU A 545 -15.60 8.01 2.72
N SER A 546 -14.45 7.70 2.12
CA SER A 546 -13.21 7.34 2.81
C SER A 546 -12.39 8.53 3.31
N ASN A 547 -12.84 9.78 3.12
CA ASN A 547 -12.17 10.95 3.68
C ASN A 547 -12.37 11.03 5.20
N PHE A 548 -11.50 10.37 5.96
CA PHE A 548 -11.46 10.42 7.41
C PHE A 548 -10.71 11.66 7.91
N THR A 549 -11.18 12.20 9.03
CA THR A 549 -10.44 13.20 9.79
C THR A 549 -10.07 12.68 11.16
N PHE A 550 -8.90 13.06 11.64
CA PHE A 550 -8.29 12.52 12.85
C PHE A 550 -8.07 13.62 13.87
N ARG A 551 -8.22 13.29 15.16
CA ARG A 551 -7.75 14.14 16.26
C ARG A 551 -7.39 13.33 17.49
N LEU A 552 -6.48 13.86 18.30
CA LEU A 552 -6.27 13.37 19.66
C LEU A 552 -7.24 14.10 20.59
N THR A 553 -8.11 13.33 21.25
CA THR A 553 -8.95 13.84 22.35
C THR A 553 -8.22 13.75 23.70
N ASP A 554 -7.17 12.94 23.76
CA ASP A 554 -6.14 12.91 24.79
C ASP A 554 -4.77 12.75 24.11
N ASP A 555 -3.88 13.71 24.32
CA ASP A 555 -2.54 13.83 23.71
C ASP A 555 -1.42 13.38 24.67
N ALA A 556 -1.79 12.65 25.72
CA ALA A 556 -0.91 12.23 26.82
C ALA A 556 -0.23 13.40 27.57
N GLY A 557 -0.87 14.58 27.60
CA GLY A 557 -0.34 15.77 28.27
C GLY A 557 0.60 16.59 27.39
N GLY A 558 0.34 16.64 26.09
CA GLY A 558 1.09 17.39 25.09
C GLY A 558 2.32 16.67 24.52
N ARG A 559 2.46 15.36 24.77
CA ARG A 559 3.60 14.55 24.31
C ARG A 559 3.52 14.24 22.82
N PHE A 560 2.30 14.08 22.31
CA PHE A 560 2.04 13.64 20.94
C PHE A 560 1.11 14.60 20.19
N GLY A 561 1.30 14.68 18.88
CA GLY A 561 0.37 15.30 17.92
C GLY A 561 -0.18 14.27 16.95
N ILE A 562 -1.23 14.63 16.21
CA ILE A 562 -1.72 13.84 15.07
C ILE A 562 -2.03 14.76 13.88
N ASP A 563 -1.67 14.36 12.67
CA ASP A 563 -2.12 15.03 11.46
C ASP A 563 -3.61 14.73 11.21
N SER A 564 -4.40 15.78 11.01
CA SER A 564 -5.85 15.66 10.93
C SER A 564 -6.37 15.00 9.66
N ASN A 565 -5.54 14.85 8.63
CA ASN A 565 -5.92 14.31 7.33
C ASN A 565 -5.28 12.95 7.08
N THR A 566 -4.05 12.73 7.53
CA THR A 566 -3.30 11.48 7.27
C THR A 566 -3.36 10.48 8.43
N GLY A 567 -3.73 10.92 9.64
CA GLY A 567 -3.73 10.07 10.83
C GLY A 567 -2.34 9.77 11.37
N GLU A 568 -1.30 10.46 10.90
CA GLU A 568 0.08 10.31 11.38
C GLU A 568 0.23 10.88 12.80
N ILE A 569 0.62 10.04 13.76
CA ILE A 569 0.97 10.44 15.13
C ILE A 569 2.46 10.79 15.17
N THR A 570 2.80 11.94 15.75
CA THR A 570 4.17 12.46 15.88
C THR A 570 4.48 12.89 17.31
N VAL A 571 5.77 12.96 17.66
CA VAL A 571 6.24 13.52 18.92
C VAL A 571 6.07 15.05 18.90
N ALA A 572 5.34 15.58 19.88
CA ALA A 572 5.14 17.03 20.04
C ALA A 572 6.12 17.66 21.04
N ASP A 573 6.51 16.92 22.09
CA ASP A 573 7.54 17.32 23.05
C ASP A 573 8.30 16.08 23.53
N GLY A 574 9.44 15.83 22.90
CA GLY A 574 10.29 14.67 23.17
C GLY A 574 10.96 14.70 24.54
N SER A 575 11.14 15.90 25.13
CA SER A 575 11.78 16.05 26.45
C SER A 575 10.97 15.45 27.59
N LEU A 576 9.69 15.16 27.33
CA LEU A 576 8.82 14.52 28.28
C LEU A 576 8.99 13.00 28.28
N LEU A 577 9.45 12.39 27.17
CA LEU A 577 9.61 10.94 26.96
C LEU A 577 10.89 10.45 27.66
N ASP A 578 10.70 9.83 28.82
CA ASP A 578 11.74 9.32 29.72
C ASP A 578 11.25 7.96 30.22
N TYR A 579 11.98 6.90 29.85
CA TYR A 579 11.57 5.53 30.12
C TYR A 579 11.54 5.23 31.63
N GLU A 580 12.52 5.73 32.38
CA GLU A 580 12.66 5.54 33.82
C GLU A 580 11.50 6.19 34.59
N ASN A 581 10.95 7.27 34.04
CA ASN A 581 9.74 7.90 34.59
C ASN A 581 8.46 7.15 34.18
N ALA A 582 8.32 6.79 32.91
CA ALA A 582 7.18 6.05 32.41
C ALA A 582 7.52 5.26 31.14
N THR A 583 7.26 3.96 31.16
CA THR A 583 7.55 3.06 30.04
C THR A 583 6.52 3.12 28.91
N SER A 584 5.40 3.83 29.10
CA SER A 584 4.35 4.01 28.09
C SER A 584 3.42 5.18 28.40
N HIS A 585 2.67 5.60 27.38
CA HIS A 585 1.69 6.67 27.42
C HIS A 585 0.46 6.28 26.60
N ASN A 586 -0.73 6.66 27.03
CA ASN A 586 -1.95 6.45 26.25
C ASN A 586 -2.35 7.74 25.53
N VAL A 587 -2.76 7.61 24.27
CA VAL A 587 -3.46 8.66 23.53
C VAL A 587 -4.86 8.17 23.19
N THR A 588 -5.82 9.09 23.09
CA THR A 588 -7.17 8.75 22.62
C THR A 588 -7.39 9.36 21.25
N VAL A 589 -7.34 8.53 20.22
CA VAL A 589 -7.60 8.94 18.84
C VAL A 589 -9.11 8.93 18.61
N GLU A 590 -9.64 10.00 18.03
CA GLU A 590 -10.97 10.02 17.45
C GLU A 590 -10.85 10.16 15.94
N VAL A 591 -11.45 9.22 15.23
CA VAL A 591 -11.62 9.26 13.77
C VAL A 591 -13.04 9.69 13.47
N THR A 592 -13.19 10.62 12.55
CA THR A 592 -14.48 11.04 12.01
C THR A 592 -14.54 10.68 10.54
N ASP A 593 -15.53 9.91 10.12
CA ASP A 593 -15.76 9.62 8.70
C ASP A 593 -16.25 10.88 7.94
N ALA A 594 -16.34 10.79 6.62
CA ALA A 594 -16.79 11.91 5.79
C ALA A 594 -18.23 12.37 6.09
N VAL A 595 -19.03 11.55 6.76
CA VAL A 595 -20.43 11.86 7.13
C VAL A 595 -20.61 12.33 8.57
N GLY A 596 -19.53 12.40 9.33
CA GLY A 596 -19.50 12.96 10.68
C GLY A 596 -19.74 11.94 11.78
N ASN A 597 -19.79 10.63 11.49
CA ASN A 597 -19.76 9.64 12.55
C ASN A 597 -18.37 9.58 13.13
N THR A 598 -18.29 9.44 14.45
CA THR A 598 -17.04 9.43 15.19
C THR A 598 -16.84 8.08 15.87
N TYR A 599 -15.64 7.55 15.79
CA TYR A 599 -15.18 6.44 16.61
C TYR A 599 -13.94 6.87 17.40
N SER A 600 -13.88 6.53 18.68
CA SER A 600 -12.73 6.83 19.52
C SER A 600 -12.11 5.56 20.06
N GLU A 601 -10.78 5.50 20.00
CA GLU A 601 -9.99 4.39 20.49
C GLU A 601 -8.80 4.88 21.30
N VAL A 602 -8.49 4.16 22.37
CA VAL A 602 -7.32 4.44 23.19
C VAL A 602 -6.18 3.62 22.65
N MET A 603 -5.15 4.30 22.14
CA MET A 603 -3.92 3.69 21.67
C MET A 603 -2.84 3.82 22.75
N THR A 604 -2.06 2.76 22.96
CA THR A 604 -0.92 2.79 23.86
C THR A 604 0.35 3.04 23.04
N ILE A 605 1.13 4.04 23.44
CA ILE A 605 2.44 4.36 22.88
C ILE A 605 3.49 3.91 23.90
N THR A 606 4.24 2.88 23.58
CA THR A 606 5.33 2.37 24.41
C THR A 606 6.58 3.21 24.19
N VAL A 607 7.32 3.48 25.27
CA VAL A 607 8.60 4.18 25.20
C VAL A 607 9.71 3.13 25.20
N ASP A 608 10.65 3.21 24.26
CA ASP A 608 11.81 2.34 24.22
C ASP A 608 12.97 2.95 25.01
N ASN A 609 13.57 2.15 25.88
CA ASN A 609 14.70 2.55 26.71
C ASN A 609 15.98 2.63 25.87
N LEU A 610 16.71 3.74 25.96
CA LEU A 610 18.02 3.94 25.35
C LEU A 610 19.15 3.81 26.39
N ALA A 611 20.40 3.70 25.93
CA ALA A 611 21.52 3.57 26.85
C ALA A 611 22.11 4.95 27.18
N GLU A 612 21.90 5.46 28.39
CA GLU A 612 22.48 6.74 28.83
C GLU A 612 23.56 6.53 29.88
N THR A 613 24.78 6.91 29.53
CA THR A 613 25.86 6.93 30.51
C THR A 613 25.77 8.20 31.35
N THR A 614 25.60 8.04 32.64
CA THR A 614 25.60 9.12 33.62
C THR A 614 26.77 9.01 34.58
N GLN A 615 27.11 10.14 35.21
CA GLN A 615 28.20 10.26 36.17
C GLN A 615 27.75 11.08 37.38
N SER A 616 28.11 10.62 38.56
CA SER A 616 27.94 11.34 39.81
C SER A 616 29.31 11.78 40.33
N ILE A 617 29.45 13.07 40.60
CA ILE A 617 30.63 13.68 41.20
C ILE A 617 30.24 14.54 42.39
N PRO A 618 31.15 14.79 43.35
CA PRO A 618 30.87 15.66 44.48
C PRO A 618 30.51 17.08 44.03
N VAL A 619 29.29 17.53 44.34
CA VAL A 619 28.78 18.87 43.98
C VAL A 619 29.40 20.03 44.78
N SER A 620 30.16 19.72 45.83
CA SER A 620 30.80 20.71 46.71
C SER A 620 32.32 20.67 46.56
N THR A 621 32.98 21.82 46.76
CA THR A 621 34.44 21.91 46.72
C THR A 621 35.06 20.98 47.73
N GLN A 622 35.93 20.08 47.26
CA GLN A 622 36.71 19.18 48.10
C GLN A 622 37.98 19.88 48.58
N ASN A 623 38.44 19.57 49.80
CA ASN A 623 39.64 20.18 50.39
C ASN A 623 40.61 19.10 50.86
N VAL A 624 41.90 19.34 50.66
CA VAL A 624 43.00 18.52 51.16
C VAL A 624 44.13 19.44 51.60
N THR A 625 44.90 19.04 52.62
CA THR A 625 46.12 19.78 52.98
C THR A 625 47.16 19.63 51.88
N GLU A 626 48.01 20.64 51.71
CA GLU A 626 49.23 20.52 50.89
C GLU A 626 49.99 19.24 51.25
N ASP A 627 50.48 18.54 50.22
CA ASP A 627 51.14 17.22 50.31
C ASP A 627 50.30 16.11 50.98
N GLY A 628 48.99 16.33 51.18
CA GLY A 628 48.05 15.33 51.67
C GLY A 628 47.43 14.52 50.54
N THR A 629 46.67 13.49 50.90
CA THR A 629 45.91 12.67 49.95
C THR A 629 44.42 12.82 50.23
N LEU A 630 43.63 13.07 49.18
CA LEU A 630 42.17 13.07 49.23
C LEU A 630 41.66 11.73 48.71
N THR A 631 40.78 11.07 49.45
CA THR A 631 40.10 9.85 49.00
C THR A 631 38.65 10.19 48.62
N PHE A 632 38.22 9.71 47.46
CA PHE A 632 36.82 9.77 47.03
C PHE A 632 36.17 8.43 47.33
N SER A 633 35.15 8.43 48.19
CA SER A 633 34.43 7.20 48.54
C SER A 633 33.06 7.50 49.13
N SER A 634 32.18 6.50 49.08
CA SER A 634 30.86 6.55 49.73
C SER A 634 30.98 6.83 51.24
N GLY A 635 31.98 6.21 51.89
CA GLY A 635 32.26 6.41 53.32
C GLY A 635 32.71 7.83 53.68
N SER A 636 33.23 8.58 52.70
CA SER A 636 33.65 9.98 52.86
C SER A 636 32.60 10.98 52.38
N GLY A 637 31.48 10.50 51.81
CA GLY A 637 30.39 11.34 51.29
C GLY A 637 30.75 12.11 50.02
N ASN A 638 31.81 11.71 49.31
CA ASN A 638 32.34 12.36 48.12
C ASN A 638 32.68 11.32 47.03
N ALA A 639 31.90 10.25 46.91
CA ALA A 639 32.14 9.22 45.90
C ALA A 639 32.07 9.80 44.48
N ILE A 640 32.80 9.15 43.57
CA ILE A 640 32.64 9.28 42.12
C ILE A 640 32.05 7.96 41.67
N SER A 641 30.97 8.01 40.89
CA SER A 641 30.37 6.81 40.32
C SER A 641 29.88 7.09 38.91
N VAL A 642 29.74 6.02 38.15
CA VAL A 642 29.17 6.02 36.81
C VAL A 642 28.00 5.05 36.77
N SER A 643 27.07 5.27 35.86
CA SER A 643 25.98 4.31 35.64
C SER A 643 25.50 4.38 34.20
N ASP A 644 24.94 3.28 33.74
CA ASP A 644 24.08 3.22 32.56
C ASP A 644 22.65 2.99 33.05
N THR A 645 21.72 3.88 32.69
CA THR A 645 20.36 3.91 33.26
C THR A 645 19.48 2.70 32.89
N LEU A 646 19.94 1.80 32.00
CA LEU A 646 19.30 0.56 31.55
C LEU A 646 18.91 -0.48 32.64
N GLY A 647 19.10 -0.17 33.92
CA GLY A 647 18.41 -0.81 35.05
C GLY A 647 18.76 -2.27 35.37
N SER A 648 19.52 -3.00 34.53
CA SER A 648 19.83 -4.41 34.79
C SER A 648 21.08 -5.01 34.12
N SER A 649 21.77 -4.30 33.24
CA SER A 649 22.98 -4.80 32.56
C SER A 649 24.25 -4.16 33.11
N ASP A 650 25.25 -4.99 33.47
CA ASP A 650 26.61 -4.54 33.81
C ASP A 650 27.33 -4.11 32.51
N THR A 651 26.93 -2.97 31.95
CA THR A 651 27.37 -2.53 30.62
C THR A 651 28.83 -2.10 30.63
N GLN A 652 29.47 -2.18 29.47
CA GLN A 652 30.87 -1.84 29.33
C GLN A 652 31.02 -0.34 29.07
N LEU A 653 31.53 0.36 30.08
CA LEU A 653 31.69 1.81 30.08
C LEU A 653 33.14 2.20 29.90
N GLN A 654 33.31 3.46 29.52
CA GLN A 654 34.59 4.13 29.49
C GLN A 654 34.50 5.44 30.28
N VAL A 655 35.51 5.70 31.09
CA VAL A 655 35.58 6.89 31.94
C VAL A 655 36.92 7.58 31.73
N PHE A 656 36.89 8.86 31.39
CA PHE A 656 38.06 9.72 31.43
C PHE A 656 38.08 10.51 32.73
N LEU A 657 39.23 10.54 33.39
CA LEU A 657 39.50 11.27 34.63
C LEU A 657 40.74 12.13 34.44
N SER A 658 40.72 13.40 34.83
CA SER A 658 41.92 14.23 34.86
C SER A 658 41.93 15.25 35.99
N VAL A 659 43.15 15.65 36.38
CA VAL A 659 43.44 16.75 37.30
C VAL A 659 44.51 17.66 36.71
N ASP A 660 44.43 18.97 36.96
CA ASP A 660 45.42 19.92 36.44
C ASP A 660 46.74 19.87 37.24
N ASN A 661 46.70 19.52 38.54
CA ASN A 661 47.86 19.64 39.46
C ASN A 661 48.01 18.46 40.44
N GLY A 662 48.23 17.25 39.95
CA GLY A 662 48.59 16.12 40.82
C GLY A 662 48.48 14.79 40.11
N THR A 663 48.17 13.75 40.86
CA THR A 663 47.94 12.41 40.35
C THR A 663 46.67 11.81 40.93
N LEU A 664 45.95 11.05 40.10
CA LEU A 664 44.85 10.19 40.50
C LEU A 664 45.34 8.74 40.55
N THR A 665 45.02 8.03 41.63
CA THR A 665 45.35 6.60 41.81
C THR A 665 44.10 5.81 42.15
N LEU A 666 43.76 4.82 41.32
CA LEU A 666 42.62 3.93 41.48
C LEU A 666 42.77 3.05 42.72
N PHE A 667 41.63 2.65 43.31
CA PHE A 667 41.65 1.71 44.43
C PHE A 667 42.09 0.31 43.99
N GLN A 668 41.67 -0.10 42.79
CA GLN A 668 42.02 -1.36 42.15
C GLN A 668 41.96 -1.23 40.62
N THR A 669 42.60 -2.16 39.91
CA THR A 669 42.54 -2.25 38.45
C THR A 669 41.91 -3.56 37.96
N THR A 670 41.33 -4.35 38.87
CA THR A 670 40.72 -5.64 38.52
C THR A 670 39.52 -5.43 37.62
N GLY A 671 39.51 -6.07 36.45
CA GLY A 671 38.43 -5.94 35.47
C GLY A 671 38.48 -4.66 34.64
N LEU A 672 39.56 -3.86 34.76
CA LEU A 672 39.76 -2.64 33.99
C LEU A 672 40.90 -2.77 32.97
N SER A 673 40.74 -2.10 31.83
CA SER A 673 41.82 -1.69 30.94
C SER A 673 42.03 -0.17 31.04
N ILE A 674 43.27 0.29 30.82
CA ILE A 674 43.63 1.72 30.87
C ILE A 674 44.23 2.10 29.50
N PRO A 675 43.39 2.39 28.49
CA PRO A 675 43.86 2.71 27.13
C PRO A 675 44.54 4.09 27.03
N GLY A 676 44.26 5.01 27.95
CA GLY A 676 44.81 6.36 27.96
C GLY A 676 45.40 6.75 29.32
N GLY A 677 46.55 7.41 29.31
CA GLY A 677 47.24 7.82 30.56
C GLY A 677 47.80 6.64 31.35
N ALA A 678 47.80 6.74 32.68
CA ALA A 678 48.21 5.66 33.57
C ALA A 678 47.59 5.81 34.97
N ASP A 679 47.41 4.69 35.67
CA ASP A 679 47.10 4.71 37.10
C ASP A 679 48.24 5.39 37.88
N GLY A 680 47.91 6.33 38.77
CA GLY A 680 48.87 7.17 39.49
C GLY A 680 49.43 8.33 38.66
N SER A 681 48.69 8.83 37.67
CA SER A 681 49.09 9.98 36.83
C SER A 681 48.04 11.10 36.81
N SER A 682 48.33 12.22 36.15
CA SER A 682 47.44 13.40 36.13
C SER A 682 46.18 13.21 35.28
N PHE A 683 46.15 12.20 34.42
CA PHE A 683 44.94 11.81 33.70
C PHE A 683 44.94 10.31 33.43
N MET A 684 43.76 9.71 33.34
CA MET A 684 43.60 8.34 32.89
C MET A 684 42.27 8.18 32.17
N THR A 685 42.26 7.28 31.21
CA THR A 685 41.05 6.74 30.60
C THR A 685 40.97 5.30 31.05
N ILE A 686 39.89 4.92 31.73
CA ILE A 686 39.63 3.55 32.16
C ILE A 686 38.43 2.98 31.41
N GLN A 687 38.50 1.68 31.12
CA GLN A 687 37.45 0.91 30.46
C GLN A 687 37.18 -0.35 31.29
N GLY A 688 35.92 -0.77 31.37
CA GLY A 688 35.51 -1.94 32.15
C GLY A 688 33.99 -2.06 32.22
N THR A 689 33.48 -3.07 32.90
CA THR A 689 32.04 -3.08 33.22
C THR A 689 31.72 -1.99 34.24
N GLU A 690 30.49 -1.48 34.24
CA GLU A 690 30.01 -0.47 35.20
C GLU A 690 30.40 -0.85 36.64
N SER A 691 30.18 -2.11 37.01
CA SER A 691 30.52 -2.64 38.34
C SER A 691 32.02 -2.62 38.60
N ALA A 692 32.85 -2.98 37.62
CA ALA A 692 34.31 -2.97 37.77
C ALA A 692 34.85 -1.54 37.92
N ILE A 693 34.31 -0.60 37.15
CA ILE A 693 34.67 0.82 37.20
C ILE A 693 34.26 1.42 38.54
N ASN A 694 33.01 1.24 38.96
CA ASN A 694 32.52 1.74 40.25
C ASN A 694 33.31 1.16 41.43
N ALA A 695 33.73 -0.11 41.35
CA ALA A 695 34.60 -0.71 42.36
C ALA A 695 36.03 -0.12 42.38
N ALA A 696 36.54 0.39 41.26
CA ALA A 696 37.84 1.07 41.19
C ALA A 696 37.77 2.54 41.63
N LEU A 697 36.64 3.21 41.37
CA LEU A 697 36.36 4.58 41.78
C LEU A 697 36.03 4.67 43.28
N GLU A 698 35.45 3.63 43.88
CA GLU A 698 35.20 3.57 45.32
C GLU A 698 36.52 3.43 46.10
N GLY A 699 37.11 4.56 46.46
CA GLY A 699 38.41 4.67 47.12
C GLY A 699 39.52 5.24 46.26
N ILE A 700 39.22 5.79 45.06
CA ILE A 700 40.21 6.53 44.25
C ILE A 700 40.81 7.68 45.06
N THR A 701 42.10 7.93 44.86
CA THR A 701 42.84 8.95 45.59
C THR A 701 43.41 10.03 44.69
N TYR A 702 43.33 11.29 45.13
CA TYR A 702 44.02 12.42 44.55
C TYR A 702 45.17 12.85 45.46
N SER A 703 46.37 12.98 44.89
CA SER A 703 47.55 13.53 45.56
C SER A 703 48.05 14.76 44.78
N PRO A 704 48.02 15.96 45.36
CA PRO A 704 48.52 17.17 44.72
C PRO A 704 50.01 17.06 44.37
N GLY A 705 50.45 17.86 43.41
CA GLY A 705 51.88 18.04 43.15
C GLY A 705 52.64 18.51 44.40
N ALA A 706 53.91 18.13 44.53
CA ALA A 706 54.71 18.47 45.72
C ALA A 706 54.79 19.98 45.95
N ASN A 707 54.46 20.44 47.15
CA ASN A 707 54.35 21.84 47.55
C ASN A 707 53.31 22.67 46.76
N TYR A 708 52.32 22.01 46.16
CA TYR A 708 51.25 22.71 45.44
C TYR A 708 50.23 23.29 46.42
N ASN A 709 49.96 24.59 46.26
CA ASN A 709 48.92 25.32 46.98
C ASN A 709 48.09 26.13 45.98
N GLY A 710 46.81 25.80 45.84
CA GLY A 710 45.92 26.41 44.86
C GLY A 710 44.66 25.60 44.62
N SER A 711 43.82 26.07 43.70
CA SER A 711 42.65 25.34 43.22
C SER A 711 43.02 24.38 42.09
N ASP A 712 42.55 23.14 42.18
CA ASP A 712 42.68 22.15 41.11
C ASP A 712 41.30 21.71 40.59
N THR A 713 41.25 21.21 39.36
CA THR A 713 40.00 20.80 38.69
C THR A 713 40.02 19.30 38.43
N LEU A 714 39.07 18.56 38.99
CA LEU A 714 38.81 17.18 38.58
C LEU A 714 37.81 17.19 37.41
N THR A 715 38.22 16.70 36.25
CA THR A 715 37.33 16.45 35.12
C THR A 715 37.00 14.96 35.08
N VAL A 716 35.71 14.66 34.91
CA VAL A 716 35.20 13.30 34.68
C VAL A 716 34.32 13.35 33.44
N THR A 717 34.47 12.41 32.52
CA THR A 717 33.50 12.17 31.45
C THR A 717 33.27 10.68 31.29
N THR A 718 32.05 10.30 30.92
CA THR A 718 31.64 8.92 30.71
C THR A 718 31.06 8.74 29.32
N SER A 719 31.30 7.57 28.73
CA SER A 719 30.72 7.17 27.46
C SER A 719 30.55 5.65 27.39
N MET A 720 29.75 5.19 26.43
CA MET A 720 29.67 3.77 26.06
C MET A 720 30.91 3.35 25.27
N GLY A 721 31.26 2.05 25.32
CA GLY A 721 32.15 1.43 24.33
C GLY A 721 33.60 1.19 24.76
N ALA A 722 33.83 0.24 25.66
CA ALA A 722 35.18 -0.29 25.86
C ALA A 722 35.71 -0.96 24.58
N GLY A 723 36.93 -0.59 24.17
CA GLY A 723 37.59 -1.09 22.94
C GLY A 723 37.29 -0.29 21.66
N LEU A 724 36.57 0.83 21.74
CA LEU A 724 36.40 1.76 20.63
C LEU A 724 37.69 2.56 20.41
N GLU A 725 38.46 2.20 19.39
CA GLU A 725 39.76 2.80 19.08
C GLU A 725 39.67 4.04 18.16
N GLY A 726 38.48 4.32 17.60
CA GLY A 726 38.21 5.49 16.75
C GLY A 726 36.72 5.68 16.47
N TYR A 727 36.21 6.92 16.55
CA TYR A 727 34.81 7.27 16.25
C TYR A 727 34.75 8.66 15.62
N TYR A 728 34.13 8.83 14.46
CA TYR A 728 34.16 10.07 13.69
C TYR A 728 32.73 10.47 13.31
N THR A 729 32.28 11.64 13.77
CA THR A 729 30.89 12.10 13.57
C THR A 729 30.74 13.25 12.55
N PHE A 730 31.83 13.70 11.92
CA PHE A 730 31.87 14.73 10.86
C PHE A 730 31.22 16.11 11.17
N GLU A 731 30.64 16.28 12.36
CA GLU A 731 30.03 17.48 12.88
C GLU A 731 30.97 18.71 12.82
N GLY A 732 30.41 19.85 12.44
CA GLY A 732 31.12 21.11 12.25
C GLY A 732 32.07 21.11 11.05
N GLY A 733 31.89 20.19 10.10
CA GLY A 733 32.76 20.04 8.92
C GLY A 733 34.18 19.56 9.23
N THR A 734 34.35 18.77 10.31
CA THR A 734 35.65 18.28 10.77
C THR A 734 35.63 16.79 11.02
N ALA A 735 36.73 16.07 10.79
CA ALA A 735 36.84 14.64 11.12
C ALA A 735 37.49 14.41 12.49
N VAL A 736 36.97 15.05 13.54
CA VAL A 736 37.51 14.92 14.90
C VAL A 736 37.17 13.54 15.46
N ASP A 737 38.16 12.88 16.03
CA ASP A 737 38.00 11.60 16.71
C ASP A 737 37.30 11.84 18.06
N GLN A 738 36.08 11.32 18.15
CA GLN A 738 35.22 11.33 19.33
C GLN A 738 35.46 10.10 20.23
N SER A 739 36.30 9.15 19.80
CA SER A 739 36.71 8.06 20.70
C SER A 739 37.61 8.63 21.78
N VAL A 740 37.54 8.03 22.97
CA VAL A 740 38.27 8.58 24.13
C VAL A 740 39.61 7.87 24.27
N GLY A 741 40.69 8.64 24.17
CA GLY A 741 42.06 8.13 24.09
C GLY A 741 43.04 9.19 23.58
N VAL A 742 44.12 8.77 22.94
CA VAL A 742 44.93 9.69 22.13
C VAL A 742 44.11 10.03 20.89
N SER A 743 43.63 11.26 20.78
CA SER A 743 42.85 11.71 19.61
C SER A 743 43.64 11.41 18.33
N GLN A 744 43.00 10.69 17.42
CA GLN A 744 43.49 10.41 16.08
C GLN A 744 42.66 11.17 15.07
N ASP A 745 42.53 12.50 15.26
CA ASP A 745 41.73 13.33 14.38
C ASP A 745 42.09 13.11 12.89
N GLY A 746 41.05 12.85 12.11
CA GLY A 746 41.15 12.68 10.67
C GLY A 746 41.50 13.99 9.99
N VAL A 747 42.43 13.92 9.06
CA VAL A 747 42.75 15.00 8.13
C VAL A 747 41.98 14.76 6.84
N LEU A 748 41.02 15.63 6.55
CA LEU A 748 40.34 15.69 5.26
C LEU A 748 41.35 16.06 4.17
N ALA A 749 41.35 15.34 3.05
CA ALA A 749 42.21 15.55 1.89
C ALA A 749 41.39 15.60 0.59
N GLY A 750 41.97 16.14 -0.48
CA GLY A 750 41.25 16.38 -1.74
C GLY A 750 40.33 17.59 -1.64
N ASN A 751 39.13 17.47 -2.22
CA ASN A 751 38.00 18.38 -2.12
C ASN A 751 36.82 17.82 -1.30
N THR A 752 37.10 16.85 -0.42
CA THR A 752 36.18 16.32 0.59
C THR A 752 35.36 17.41 1.31
N THR A 753 34.06 17.19 1.45
CA THR A 753 33.14 18.11 2.15
C THR A 753 32.23 17.35 3.12
N THR A 754 31.48 18.08 3.95
CA THR A 754 30.36 17.52 4.71
C THR A 754 29.02 18.05 4.19
N VAL A 755 27.97 17.24 4.31
CA VAL A 755 26.59 17.55 3.90
C VAL A 755 25.62 17.14 5.00
N ILE A 756 24.40 17.68 4.99
CA ILE A 756 23.37 17.31 5.98
C ILE A 756 22.53 16.16 5.42
N ASP A 757 22.57 15.02 6.10
CA ASP A 757 21.65 13.91 5.92
C ASP A 757 20.44 14.08 6.85
N GLY A 758 19.22 13.93 6.31
CA GLY A 758 17.98 14.17 7.05
C GLY A 758 17.74 13.22 8.24
N SER A 759 18.44 12.08 8.27
CA SER A 759 18.31 11.08 9.34
C SER A 759 19.53 11.02 10.27
N ARG A 760 20.71 11.44 9.80
CA ARG A 760 22.00 11.22 10.48
C ARG A 760 22.78 12.50 10.79
N GLY A 761 22.31 13.68 10.40
CA GLY A 761 22.99 14.96 10.68
C GLY A 761 24.12 15.24 9.68
N GLU A 762 25.22 15.87 10.13
CA GLU A 762 26.35 16.18 9.24
C GLU A 762 27.15 14.91 8.89
N VAL A 763 27.19 14.56 7.60
CA VAL A 763 27.89 13.38 7.06
C VAL A 763 29.01 13.76 6.09
N LEU A 764 29.96 12.86 5.89
CA LEU A 764 31.08 13.05 4.97
C LEU A 764 30.66 12.75 3.52
N SER A 765 31.00 13.65 2.60
CA SER A 765 30.82 13.49 1.15
C SER A 765 32.19 13.40 0.47
N LEU A 766 32.38 12.30 -0.28
CA LEU A 766 33.59 11.99 -1.05
C LEU A 766 33.19 11.78 -2.51
N ASP A 767 33.86 12.46 -3.44
CA ASP A 767 33.50 12.41 -4.87
C ASP A 767 34.11 11.20 -5.63
N GLY A 768 34.80 10.32 -4.91
CA GLY A 768 35.48 9.14 -5.45
C GLY A 768 36.79 9.43 -6.18
N THR A 769 37.23 10.69 -6.27
CA THR A 769 38.48 11.11 -6.92
C THR A 769 39.37 11.81 -5.90
N ASP A 770 40.43 11.15 -5.44
CA ASP A 770 41.45 11.72 -4.53
C ASP A 770 40.99 12.24 -3.15
N ASP A 771 39.70 12.19 -2.88
CA ASP A 771 39.06 12.47 -1.60
C ASP A 771 39.25 11.35 -0.58
N TYR A 772 39.73 11.70 0.61
CA TYR A 772 39.83 10.76 1.73
C TYR A 772 39.97 11.49 3.07
N VAL A 773 39.68 10.76 4.14
CA VAL A 773 40.02 11.14 5.51
C VAL A 773 41.10 10.19 6.00
N SER A 774 42.21 10.75 6.51
CA SER A 774 43.32 9.93 7.00
C SER A 774 43.74 10.33 8.40
N VAL A 775 44.13 9.32 9.18
CA VAL A 775 44.68 9.53 10.52
C VAL A 775 46.19 9.30 10.48
N SER A 776 46.95 10.17 11.14
CA SER A 776 48.39 9.98 11.31
C SER A 776 48.65 9.18 12.61
N GLY A 777 48.47 7.86 12.56
CA GLY A 777 48.58 6.99 13.73
C GLY A 777 48.41 5.51 13.38
N ARG A 778 48.78 4.61 14.29
CA ARG A 778 48.47 3.17 14.18
C ARG A 778 47.66 2.80 15.41
N PHE A 779 46.53 2.10 15.22
CA PHE A 779 45.63 1.60 16.27
C PHE A 779 46.26 0.50 17.15
N GLY A 780 47.50 0.70 17.63
CA GLY A 780 48.15 -0.18 18.61
C GLY A 780 48.51 -1.61 18.16
N ASP A 781 48.40 -1.93 16.87
CA ASP A 781 48.58 -3.28 16.29
C ASP A 781 47.55 -4.29 16.85
N PRO A 782 46.26 -4.09 16.58
CA PRO A 782 45.21 -4.88 17.21
C PRO A 782 45.25 -6.32 16.69
N THR A 783 45.12 -7.31 17.58
CA THR A 783 45.08 -8.74 17.22
C THR A 783 43.71 -9.19 16.73
N GLN A 784 42.67 -8.40 17.03
CA GLN A 784 41.29 -8.54 16.56
C GLN A 784 40.77 -7.12 16.29
N VAL A 785 40.00 -6.95 15.21
CA VAL A 785 39.43 -5.66 14.84
C VAL A 785 38.01 -5.86 14.35
N THR A 786 37.12 -4.96 14.77
CA THR A 786 35.78 -4.78 14.20
C THR A 786 35.77 -3.41 13.55
N LEU A 787 35.37 -3.34 12.29
CA LEU A 787 35.22 -2.09 11.54
C LEU A 787 33.75 -1.93 11.17
N ALA A 788 33.21 -0.73 11.31
CA ALA A 788 31.86 -0.40 10.91
C ALA A 788 31.82 1.01 10.33
N ALA A 789 31.04 1.19 9.27
CA ALA A 789 30.71 2.49 8.70
C ALA A 789 29.30 2.44 8.12
N TRP A 790 28.60 3.57 8.20
CA TRP A 790 27.40 3.82 7.41
C TRP A 790 27.84 4.58 6.16
N VAL A 791 27.41 4.12 4.99
CA VAL A 791 27.72 4.77 3.71
C VAL A 791 26.46 4.90 2.88
N ASN A 792 26.36 6.03 2.17
CA ASN A 792 25.46 6.19 1.04
C ASN A 792 26.32 6.20 -0.22
N VAL A 793 25.91 5.45 -1.26
CA VAL A 793 26.70 5.26 -2.48
C VAL A 793 25.83 5.63 -3.66
N ASP A 794 26.07 6.84 -4.19
CA ASP A 794 25.19 7.49 -5.17
C ASP A 794 25.38 6.96 -6.61
N ALA A 795 26.34 6.05 -6.83
CA ALA A 795 26.62 5.44 -8.12
C ALA A 795 27.28 4.05 -7.96
N ALA A 796 26.96 3.14 -8.88
CA ALA A 796 27.58 1.81 -8.92
C ALA A 796 29.10 1.92 -9.15
N ASP A 797 29.88 1.36 -8.22
CA ASP A 797 31.33 1.29 -8.37
C ASP A 797 31.76 0.10 -9.23
N THR A 798 32.61 0.37 -10.23
CA THR A 798 33.15 -0.65 -11.14
C THR A 798 34.54 -1.15 -10.75
N ASN A 799 35.20 -0.56 -9.75
CA ASN A 799 36.61 -0.82 -9.42
C ASN A 799 36.88 -1.30 -7.98
N GLY A 800 35.88 -1.35 -7.10
CA GLY A 800 35.99 -1.80 -5.71
C GLY A 800 36.45 -0.67 -4.78
N SER A 801 35.51 -0.04 -4.07
CA SER A 801 35.73 1.17 -3.29
C SER A 801 36.02 0.79 -1.85
N HIS A 802 37.06 1.37 -1.28
CA HIS A 802 37.40 1.14 0.12
C HIS A 802 36.77 2.23 0.99
N VAL A 803 35.87 1.83 1.88
CA VAL A 803 35.24 2.74 2.86
C VAL A 803 36.15 2.97 4.05
N ILE A 804 36.73 1.89 4.59
CA ILE A 804 37.74 1.95 5.65
C ILE A 804 38.94 1.13 5.24
N SER A 805 40.13 1.68 5.39
CA SER A 805 41.39 0.95 5.19
C SER A 805 42.31 1.15 6.39
N LEU A 806 42.72 0.02 7.00
CA LEU A 806 43.82 -0.02 7.95
C LEU A 806 45.10 -0.50 7.24
N GLY A 807 45.51 0.27 6.23
CA GLY A 807 46.64 -0.06 5.36
C GLY A 807 46.37 -1.31 4.50
N ASN A 808 47.42 -2.12 4.26
CA ASN A 808 47.36 -3.27 3.34
C ASN A 808 46.79 -4.56 3.97
N SER A 809 46.32 -4.53 5.22
CA SER A 809 46.03 -5.74 6.00
C SER A 809 44.55 -5.94 6.32
N VAL A 810 43.79 -4.86 6.51
CA VAL A 810 42.36 -4.92 6.77
C VAL A 810 41.69 -3.79 6.00
N VAL A 811 40.69 -4.15 5.20
CA VAL A 811 39.91 -3.24 4.39
C VAL A 811 38.44 -3.59 4.57
N LEU A 812 37.61 -2.57 4.81
CA LEU A 812 36.17 -2.63 4.62
C LEU A 812 35.88 -1.90 3.31
N GLY A 813 35.55 -2.67 2.27
CA GLY A 813 35.20 -2.14 0.97
C GLY A 813 33.72 -2.35 0.66
N VAL A 814 33.19 -1.49 -0.20
CA VAL A 814 31.98 -1.78 -0.96
C VAL A 814 32.47 -2.38 -2.28
N ASP A 815 32.53 -3.70 -2.34
CA ASP A 815 32.86 -4.47 -3.55
C ASP A 815 31.64 -5.31 -3.95
N ARG A 816 31.47 -5.56 -5.26
CA ARG A 816 30.23 -6.11 -5.86
C ARG A 816 29.83 -7.48 -5.26
N PRO A 817 28.53 -7.84 -5.25
CA PRO A 817 28.13 -9.24 -5.34
C PRO A 817 28.62 -9.93 -6.62
#